data_AF-A0A0B1TMJ0-F1
#
_entry.id   AF-A0A0B1TMJ0-F1
#
_cell.length_a   1.000
_cell.length_b   1.000
_cell.length_c   1.000
_cell.angle_alpha   90.00
_cell.angle_beta   90.00
_cell.angle_gamma   90.00
#
_symmetry.space_group_name_H-M   'P 1'
#
loop_
_entity.id
_entity.type
_entity.pdbx_description
1 polymer ?
#
loop_
_entity_poly.entity_id
_entity_poly.type
_entity_poly.pdbx_seq_one_letter_code
_entity_poly.pdbx_strand_id
1 'polypeptide(L)'
;MSNNQSGFCFKEANYLTSANLETGLDPYFLYYSCYLNPDDGPTPTQMASTVLRTHLRRMTSRTDAQPACAHHNDSVVYLQRDDVRTALHIPATVPPYQTCNNDISDDYDFGDSHLMSQRENVKKLVSAKKSVMFFYGDTDSMCNAVHGAQFAAQLGLKEVAPLRPYLDKEQLPPTIGLITQYEGLDLLTVRGGGHFPASSNEKPKETLQIFVNYIKQQPYDTPVAHDTPYDPPITTPQPILPNWDADPFLIKKLPNLDGTMKSKQYTGYLNVSETRKLFYWYIESEQDPDNDPVVLWLNGGPGCSSLEGLFVEMGPYRAVNFGDRIERNKWTWNRVANIIYLDAPAGVGFSVDLNDTASTHVYTDDEVADDNHAAITDWFRKFPNRRSNDFYVAGESYGGTYVPMLSARLVDDAENFPHFKGMLIGNGCVNDRLMFNSLINYNYDHSFIDENDYRKTVDSCCMANSTYACDFYEMSQFGTDLCHNESLALNAANLATGLDPFFLYYTCRLDEPDSATSISSAALKTHLRKIGYDEALPSCSHYNDSTVYLQRDDVRRALNIPDVVPQYMSCNDDIENLYDLNVTHYLNQTDNVQKLIKAGKKVALFYGDVDSICNAVHGAQFAFNLGLKQVASLTPYLDVEQKPPTIGFVTKYEGSICRHKMKHIFL
;
A
#
# COMPACT_ATOMS: atom_id res chain seq x y z
N MET A 1 30.45 -36.50 37.60
CA MET A 1 31.70 -36.73 36.84
C MET A 1 32.69 -35.64 37.25
N SER A 2 33.98 -35.96 37.37
CA SER A 2 35.01 -35.11 37.98
C SER A 2 35.26 -33.79 37.23
N ASN A 3 35.33 -32.70 38.00
CA ASN A 3 35.72 -31.34 37.62
C ASN A 3 37.16 -31.25 37.07
N ASN A 4 37.37 -31.59 35.80
CA ASN A 4 38.55 -31.10 35.06
C ASN A 4 38.33 -31.12 33.53
N GLN A 5 37.35 -30.37 33.03
CA GLN A 5 37.20 -30.13 31.59
C GLN A 5 37.58 -28.69 31.23
N SER A 6 38.69 -28.16 31.75
CA SER A 6 39.28 -26.90 31.23
C SER A 6 40.34 -27.17 30.15
N GLY A 7 40.21 -28.26 29.39
CA GLY A 7 41.18 -28.73 28.40
C GLY A 7 40.82 -28.37 26.96
N PHE A 8 41.73 -28.66 26.02
CA PHE A 8 41.53 -28.48 24.57
C PHE A 8 40.22 -29.10 24.09
N CYS A 9 39.89 -30.33 24.51
CA CYS A 9 38.64 -31.00 24.10
C CYS A 9 37.36 -30.27 24.54
N PHE A 10 37.37 -29.58 25.69
CA PHE A 10 36.21 -28.79 26.13
C PHE A 10 36.07 -27.53 25.27
N LYS A 11 37.19 -26.88 24.96
CA LYS A 11 37.19 -25.71 24.06
C LYS A 11 36.77 -26.08 22.65
N GLU A 12 37.26 -27.21 22.12
CA GLU A 12 36.87 -27.72 20.80
C GLU A 12 35.41 -28.19 20.78
N ALA A 13 34.93 -28.87 21.83
CA ALA A 13 33.52 -29.25 21.93
C ALA A 13 32.62 -28.00 21.97
N ASN A 14 32.94 -27.00 22.79
CA ASN A 14 32.19 -25.75 22.84
C ASN A 14 32.27 -24.97 21.53
N TYR A 15 33.42 -24.98 20.85
CA TYR A 15 33.58 -24.37 19.52
C TYR A 15 32.69 -25.07 18.48
N LEU A 16 32.72 -26.40 18.42
CA LEU A 16 31.86 -27.19 17.51
C LEU A 16 30.37 -27.00 17.83
N THR A 17 29.99 -26.92 19.10
CA THR A 17 28.60 -26.66 19.52
C THR A 17 28.15 -25.23 19.22
N SER A 18 29.07 -24.25 19.31
CA SER A 18 28.77 -22.84 19.01
C SER A 18 28.92 -22.51 17.52
N ALA A 19 29.52 -23.41 16.72
CA ALA A 19 29.79 -23.17 15.31
C ALA A 19 28.51 -22.80 14.54
N ASN A 20 27.36 -23.36 14.92
CA ASN A 20 26.09 -23.01 14.27
C ASN A 20 25.68 -21.55 14.51
N LEU A 21 25.89 -21.03 15.73
CA LEU A 21 25.67 -19.62 16.08
C LEU A 21 26.60 -18.67 15.32
N GLU A 22 27.73 -19.18 14.84
CA GLU A 22 28.74 -18.43 14.08
C GLU A 22 28.51 -18.49 12.55
N THR A 23 27.56 -19.30 12.06
CA THR A 23 27.27 -19.43 10.61
C THR A 23 26.42 -18.29 10.03
N GLY A 24 25.69 -17.55 10.87
CA GLY A 24 24.68 -16.57 10.43
C GLY A 24 23.33 -17.18 10.06
N LEU A 25 23.17 -18.50 10.21
CA LEU A 25 21.88 -19.19 10.12
C LEU A 25 21.13 -19.10 11.45
N ASP A 26 19.80 -19.11 11.39
CA ASP A 26 18.96 -19.24 12.57
C ASP A 26 19.08 -20.65 13.15
N PRO A 27 19.63 -20.82 14.37
CA PRO A 27 19.81 -22.14 14.96
C PRO A 27 18.46 -22.79 15.32
N TYR A 28 17.39 -22.01 15.47
CA TYR A 28 16.03 -22.47 15.72
C TYR A 28 15.27 -22.76 14.41
N PHE A 29 15.73 -22.25 13.26
CA PHE A 29 15.18 -22.57 11.95
C PHE A 29 16.24 -22.46 10.84
N LEU A 30 16.94 -23.56 10.54
CA LEU A 30 18.12 -23.56 9.65
C LEU A 30 17.89 -23.06 8.21
N TYR A 31 16.64 -22.93 7.76
CA TYR A 31 16.29 -22.35 6.44
C TYR A 31 16.06 -20.83 6.49
N TYR A 32 16.22 -20.20 7.66
CA TYR A 32 16.10 -18.77 7.88
C TYR A 32 17.46 -18.12 8.17
N SER A 33 17.66 -16.89 7.72
CA SER A 33 18.88 -16.11 7.97
C SER A 33 18.70 -15.25 9.21
N CYS A 34 19.71 -15.19 10.08
CA CYS A 34 19.75 -14.22 11.18
C CYS A 34 20.34 -12.89 10.70
N TYR A 35 19.74 -11.78 11.13
CA TYR A 35 20.30 -10.45 10.85
C TYR A 35 21.06 -9.94 12.07
N LEU A 36 22.28 -9.45 11.82
CA LEU A 36 23.11 -8.80 12.84
C LEU A 36 22.81 -7.31 12.97
N ASN A 37 21.98 -6.76 12.07
CA ASN A 37 21.51 -5.37 12.04
C ASN A 37 20.07 -5.36 11.48
N PRO A 38 19.10 -4.68 12.13
CA PRO A 38 17.71 -4.63 11.67
C PRO A 38 17.52 -3.90 10.32
N ASP A 39 18.54 -3.19 9.82
CA ASP A 39 18.49 -2.42 8.57
C ASP A 39 19.10 -3.15 7.35
N ASP A 40 19.64 -4.37 7.50
CA ASP A 40 20.49 -5.05 6.49
C ASP A 40 19.89 -6.35 5.92
N GLY A 41 18.57 -6.41 5.68
CA GLY A 41 17.95 -7.61 5.06
C GLY A 41 18.29 -7.75 3.56
N PRO A 42 18.88 -8.88 3.09
CA PRO A 42 19.00 -9.18 1.67
C PRO A 42 17.87 -10.09 1.16
N THR A 43 17.61 -10.03 -0.15
CA THR A 43 16.59 -10.81 -0.85
C THR A 43 16.92 -12.33 -0.93
N PRO A 44 15.91 -13.21 -1.12
CA PRO A 44 16.06 -14.68 -1.01
C PRO A 44 17.10 -15.32 -1.95
N THR A 45 17.47 -14.68 -3.05
CA THR A 45 18.49 -15.18 -3.99
C THR A 45 19.93 -15.03 -3.49
N GLN A 46 20.15 -14.33 -2.36
CA GLN A 46 21.50 -14.07 -1.83
C GLN A 46 21.97 -15.02 -0.72
N MET A 47 21.11 -15.91 -0.19
CA MET A 47 21.39 -16.78 0.96
C MET A 47 22.70 -17.57 0.86
N ALA A 48 22.99 -18.19 -0.29
CA ALA A 48 24.22 -18.97 -0.46
C ALA A 48 25.51 -18.11 -0.47
N SER A 49 25.41 -16.86 -0.92
CA SER A 49 26.56 -15.94 -1.06
C SER A 49 26.87 -15.16 0.21
N THR A 50 25.87 -14.97 1.08
CA THR A 50 25.97 -14.23 2.34
C THR A 50 26.54 -15.10 3.45
N VAL A 51 26.11 -16.37 3.56
CA VAL A 51 26.69 -17.35 4.50
C VAL A 51 28.20 -17.49 4.26
N LEU A 52 28.64 -17.59 3.00
CA LEU A 52 30.05 -17.68 2.65
C LEU A 52 30.83 -16.37 2.95
N ARG A 53 30.23 -15.20 2.71
CA ARG A 53 30.85 -13.88 2.98
C ARG A 53 30.95 -13.55 4.47
N THR A 54 29.97 -13.94 5.28
CA THR A 54 29.96 -13.71 6.73
C THR A 54 30.93 -14.66 7.43
N HIS A 55 31.02 -15.92 7.00
CA HIS A 55 32.01 -16.89 7.49
C HIS A 55 33.46 -16.47 7.17
N LEU A 56 33.71 -15.88 5.99
CA LEU A 56 35.03 -15.37 5.59
C LEU A 56 35.43 -14.05 6.31
N ARG A 57 34.46 -13.23 6.73
CA ARG A 57 34.73 -11.95 7.43
C ARG A 57 35.01 -12.12 8.93
N ARG A 58 34.55 -13.18 9.59
CA ARG A 58 34.58 -13.33 11.06
C ARG A 58 35.68 -14.21 11.65
N MET A 59 36.61 -14.71 10.84
CA MET A 59 37.88 -15.26 11.35
C MET A 59 38.73 -14.24 12.14
N THR A 60 38.26 -13.00 12.35
CA THR A 60 39.01 -11.92 13.02
C THR A 60 38.33 -11.23 14.21
N SER A 61 37.08 -11.55 14.61
CA SER A 61 36.48 -10.93 15.81
C SER A 61 35.37 -11.77 16.46
N ARG A 62 35.59 -12.20 17.72
CA ARG A 62 34.55 -12.76 18.59
C ARG A 62 33.64 -11.65 19.12
N THR A 63 32.33 -11.82 19.04
CA THR A 63 31.33 -10.96 19.68
C THR A 63 30.31 -11.81 20.43
N ASP A 64 30.07 -11.53 21.70
CA ASP A 64 29.20 -12.28 22.62
C ASP A 64 27.69 -12.00 22.45
N ALA A 65 27.25 -11.47 21.30
CA ALA A 65 25.85 -11.12 21.07
C ALA A 65 25.13 -12.23 20.27
N GLN A 66 23.98 -12.70 20.77
CA GLN A 66 23.06 -13.52 19.97
C GLN A 66 22.61 -12.72 18.74
N PRO A 67 22.63 -13.30 17.52
CA PRO A 67 22.03 -12.67 16.35
C PRO A 67 20.52 -12.48 16.56
N ALA A 68 19.97 -11.35 16.11
CA ALA A 68 18.53 -11.11 16.17
C ALA A 68 17.84 -11.92 15.07
N CYS A 69 17.46 -13.15 15.39
CA CYS A 69 16.69 -14.03 14.50
C CYS A 69 15.25 -14.03 15.01
N ALA A 70 14.30 -13.85 14.08
CA ALA A 70 12.86 -13.69 14.29
C ALA A 70 12.40 -12.32 14.82
N HIS A 71 11.75 -11.55 13.95
CA HIS A 71 10.85 -10.47 14.37
C HIS A 71 9.63 -11.10 15.08
N HIS A 72 9.68 -11.17 16.41
CA HIS A 72 8.55 -11.58 17.27
C HIS A 72 8.00 -10.43 18.11
N ASN A 73 8.37 -9.19 17.77
CA ASN A 73 8.05 -8.02 18.59
C ASN A 73 6.65 -7.43 18.32
N ASP A 74 5.97 -7.83 17.25
CA ASP A 74 4.64 -7.29 16.94
C ASP A 74 3.62 -7.66 18.02
N SER A 75 3.72 -8.89 18.55
CA SER A 75 2.92 -9.34 19.69
C SER A 75 3.22 -8.53 20.96
N VAL A 76 4.48 -8.12 21.16
CA VAL A 76 4.90 -7.30 22.31
C VAL A 76 4.30 -5.91 22.20
N VAL A 77 4.37 -5.29 21.01
CA VAL A 77 3.77 -3.98 20.75
C VAL A 77 2.26 -4.04 20.93
N TYR A 78 1.58 -5.04 20.34
CA TYR A 78 0.14 -5.21 20.45
C TYR A 78 -0.33 -5.38 21.90
N LEU A 79 0.30 -6.29 22.66
CA LEU A 79 -0.08 -6.58 24.05
C LEU A 79 0.27 -5.46 25.04
N GLN A 80 1.06 -4.47 24.62
CA GLN A 80 1.37 -3.30 25.43
C GLN A 80 0.39 -2.15 25.24
N ARG A 81 -0.45 -2.15 24.20
CA ARG A 81 -1.43 -1.07 23.98
C ARG A 81 -2.45 -1.01 25.12
N ASP A 82 -2.80 0.20 25.54
CA ASP A 82 -3.72 0.42 26.67
C ASP A 82 -5.12 -0.16 26.42
N ASP A 83 -5.61 -0.08 25.18
CA ASP A 83 -6.90 -0.64 24.78
C ASP A 83 -6.90 -2.17 24.84
N VAL A 84 -5.83 -2.82 24.35
CA VAL A 84 -5.64 -4.26 24.40
C VAL A 84 -5.50 -4.75 25.85
N ARG A 85 -4.68 -4.06 26.66
CA ARG A 85 -4.53 -4.37 28.09
C ARG A 85 -5.85 -4.24 28.84
N THR A 86 -6.64 -3.22 28.53
CA THR A 86 -7.98 -3.05 29.10
C THR A 86 -8.92 -4.17 28.67
N ALA A 87 -8.92 -4.54 27.39
CA ALA A 87 -9.74 -5.62 26.84
C ALA A 87 -9.39 -6.98 27.46
N LEU A 88 -8.11 -7.22 27.75
CA LEU A 88 -7.61 -8.41 28.45
C LEU A 88 -7.73 -8.30 29.99
N HIS A 89 -8.34 -7.21 30.49
CA HIS A 89 -8.52 -6.94 31.92
C HIS A 89 -7.22 -6.88 32.72
N ILE A 90 -6.13 -6.42 32.10
CA ILE A 90 -4.82 -6.25 32.73
C ILE A 90 -4.79 -4.96 33.54
N PRO A 91 -4.62 -5.01 34.87
CA PRO A 91 -4.53 -3.81 35.68
C PRO A 91 -3.35 -2.92 35.29
N ALA A 92 -3.52 -1.61 35.44
CA ALA A 92 -2.44 -0.64 35.19
C ALA A 92 -1.20 -0.84 36.08
N THR A 93 -1.34 -1.56 37.21
CA THR A 93 -0.24 -1.92 38.11
C THR A 93 0.64 -3.05 37.59
N VAL A 94 0.18 -3.81 36.58
CA VAL A 94 0.97 -4.90 35.98
C VAL A 94 2.00 -4.29 35.03
N PRO A 95 3.28 -4.71 35.07
CA PRO A 95 4.31 -4.21 34.17
C PRO A 95 3.97 -4.37 32.67
N PRO A 96 4.68 -3.65 31.78
CA PRO A 96 4.60 -3.87 30.34
C PRO A 96 4.88 -5.34 29.99
N TYR A 97 4.19 -5.85 28.97
CA TYR A 97 4.37 -7.21 28.50
C TYR A 97 5.79 -7.39 27.94
N GLN A 98 6.44 -8.51 28.29
CA GLN A 98 7.75 -8.91 27.78
C GLN A 98 7.65 -10.36 27.31
N THR A 99 8.28 -10.69 26.18
CA THR A 99 8.33 -12.06 25.65
C THR A 99 9.22 -12.98 26.49
N CYS A 100 10.35 -12.46 26.97
CA CYS A 100 11.28 -13.15 27.85
C CYS A 100 11.73 -12.19 28.97
N ASN A 101 11.93 -12.71 30.18
CA ASN A 101 12.46 -11.97 31.31
C ASN A 101 13.88 -12.46 31.62
N ASN A 102 14.88 -11.63 31.30
CA ASN A 102 16.29 -11.99 31.46
C ASN A 102 16.71 -12.07 32.92
N ASP A 103 16.15 -11.26 33.80
CA ASP A 103 16.45 -11.32 35.24
C ASP A 103 16.07 -12.69 35.81
N ILE A 104 14.90 -13.21 35.43
CA ILE A 104 14.49 -14.58 35.81
C ILE A 104 15.44 -15.61 35.21
N SER A 105 15.87 -15.44 33.96
CA SER A 105 16.79 -16.37 33.30
C SER A 105 18.17 -16.41 33.98
N ASP A 106 18.69 -15.24 34.36
CA ASP A 106 20.00 -15.09 34.99
C ASP A 106 19.99 -15.61 36.44
N ASP A 107 18.87 -15.44 37.14
CA ASP A 107 18.69 -15.89 38.52
C ASP A 107 18.08 -17.30 38.64
N TYR A 108 17.82 -17.98 37.51
CA TYR A 108 17.22 -19.31 37.53
C TYR A 108 18.20 -20.34 38.10
N ASP A 109 17.81 -21.06 39.15
CA ASP A 109 18.65 -22.11 39.75
C ASP A 109 18.68 -23.36 38.85
N PHE A 110 19.69 -23.43 37.99
CA PHE A 110 20.00 -24.58 37.14
C PHE A 110 20.72 -25.73 37.89
N GLY A 111 20.53 -25.86 39.21
CA GLY A 111 21.12 -26.90 40.05
C GLY A 111 20.80 -28.35 39.63
N ASP A 112 21.00 -29.31 40.54
CA ASP A 112 21.03 -30.75 40.21
C ASP A 112 19.81 -31.29 39.45
N SER A 113 18.62 -30.69 39.62
CA SER A 113 17.39 -31.08 38.92
C SER A 113 17.40 -30.79 37.42
N HIS A 114 18.16 -29.79 36.96
CA HIS A 114 18.20 -29.43 35.53
C HIS A 114 18.99 -30.45 34.69
N LEU A 115 19.94 -31.15 35.32
CA LEU A 115 20.77 -32.17 34.67
C LEU A 115 20.14 -33.57 34.68
N MET A 116 18.93 -33.72 35.24
CA MET A 116 18.25 -35.02 35.33
C MET A 116 17.55 -35.37 34.01
N SER A 117 17.80 -36.59 33.54
CA SER A 117 17.09 -37.15 32.39
C SER A 117 15.59 -37.30 32.70
N GLN A 118 14.74 -36.92 31.75
CA GLN A 118 13.28 -37.08 31.85
C GLN A 118 12.79 -38.52 31.61
N ARG A 119 13.69 -39.49 31.41
CA ARG A 119 13.37 -40.89 31.08
C ARG A 119 12.37 -41.51 32.06
N GLU A 120 12.60 -41.37 33.36
CA GLU A 120 11.75 -42.01 34.36
C GLU A 120 10.35 -41.38 34.43
N ASN A 121 10.22 -40.08 34.17
CA ASN A 121 8.93 -39.41 34.06
C ASN A 121 8.12 -39.90 32.86
N VAL A 122 8.77 -40.06 31.70
CA VAL A 122 8.13 -40.58 30.48
C VAL A 122 7.71 -42.04 30.66
N LYS A 123 8.58 -42.89 31.22
CA LYS A 123 8.25 -44.28 31.54
C LYS A 123 7.07 -44.41 32.50
N LYS A 124 6.97 -43.50 33.49
CA LYS A 124 5.84 -43.45 34.42
C LYS A 124 4.53 -43.15 33.69
N LEU A 125 4.53 -42.21 32.73
CA LEU A 125 3.35 -41.90 31.90
C LEU A 125 2.93 -43.10 31.05
N VAL A 126 3.88 -43.73 30.35
CA VAL A 126 3.62 -44.92 29.53
C VAL A 126 3.10 -46.08 30.38
N SER A 127 3.70 -46.34 31.55
CA SER A 127 3.26 -47.37 32.49
C SER A 127 1.84 -47.11 33.03
N ALA A 128 1.46 -45.84 33.14
CA ALA A 128 0.11 -45.42 33.51
C ALA A 128 -0.88 -45.43 32.32
N LYS A 129 -0.49 -45.99 31.18
CA LYS A 129 -1.26 -46.05 29.93
C LYS A 129 -1.69 -44.67 29.44
N LYS A 130 -0.83 -43.67 29.61
CA LYS A 130 -0.99 -42.35 29.02
C LYS A 130 -0.17 -42.29 27.74
N SER A 131 -0.80 -41.83 26.66
CA SER A 131 -0.11 -41.55 25.41
C SER A 131 0.88 -40.42 25.64
N VAL A 132 2.06 -40.55 25.04
CA VAL A 132 3.10 -39.52 25.00
C VAL A 132 3.41 -39.24 23.53
N MET A 133 3.58 -37.97 23.18
CA MET A 133 4.02 -37.58 21.85
C MET A 133 5.20 -36.63 21.99
N PHE A 134 6.26 -36.90 21.24
CA PHE A 134 7.30 -35.92 20.96
C PHE A 134 7.24 -35.55 19.49
N PHE A 135 7.32 -34.27 19.19
CA PHE A 135 7.45 -33.79 17.83
C PHE A 135 8.53 -32.72 17.79
N TYR A 136 9.22 -32.66 16.66
CA TYR A 136 10.35 -31.77 16.44
C TYR A 136 10.25 -31.18 15.03
N GLY A 137 10.59 -29.90 14.88
CA GLY A 137 10.95 -29.41 13.56
C GLY A 137 12.22 -30.10 13.08
N ASP A 138 12.25 -30.59 11.83
CA ASP A 138 13.45 -31.25 11.29
C ASP A 138 14.59 -30.28 10.93
N THR A 139 14.34 -28.98 11.09
CA THR A 139 15.31 -27.91 10.87
C THR A 139 15.73 -27.18 12.14
N ASP A 140 15.16 -27.53 13.30
CA ASP A 140 15.65 -27.06 14.59
C ASP A 140 16.97 -27.75 14.90
N SER A 141 18.05 -26.99 15.00
CA SER A 141 19.38 -27.52 15.32
C SER A 141 19.63 -27.60 16.82
N MET A 142 18.95 -26.75 17.60
CA MET A 142 19.14 -26.59 19.04
C MET A 142 18.42 -27.71 19.78
N CYS A 143 17.11 -27.83 19.57
CA CYS A 143 16.29 -28.91 20.10
C CYS A 143 15.99 -29.92 19.01
N ASN A 144 17.06 -30.47 18.41
CA ASN A 144 16.92 -31.26 17.18
C ASN A 144 16.25 -32.63 17.36
N ALA A 145 15.61 -33.08 16.28
CA ALA A 145 14.95 -34.38 16.20
C ALA A 145 15.89 -35.58 16.46
N VAL A 146 17.20 -35.43 16.22
CA VAL A 146 18.19 -36.50 16.45
C VAL A 146 18.32 -36.80 17.94
N HIS A 147 18.39 -35.76 18.78
CA HIS A 147 18.35 -35.93 20.23
C HIS A 147 17.04 -36.60 20.66
N GLY A 148 15.89 -36.13 20.16
CA GLY A 148 14.59 -36.75 20.44
C GLY A 148 14.54 -38.24 20.12
N ALA A 149 15.08 -38.63 18.96
CA ALA A 149 15.19 -40.02 18.55
C ALA A 149 16.12 -40.85 19.45
N GLN A 150 17.27 -40.30 19.82
CA GLN A 150 18.19 -40.96 20.74
C GLN A 150 17.57 -41.15 22.13
N PHE A 151 16.87 -40.14 22.64
CA PHE A 151 16.15 -40.21 23.91
C PHE A 151 15.06 -41.28 23.86
N ALA A 152 14.23 -41.28 22.82
CA ALA A 152 13.17 -42.28 22.62
C ALA A 152 13.72 -43.72 22.54
N ALA A 153 14.78 -43.94 21.74
CA ALA A 153 15.44 -45.24 21.62
C ALA A 153 16.01 -45.73 22.95
N GLN A 154 16.53 -44.80 23.77
CA GLN A 154 17.02 -45.12 25.10
C GLN A 154 15.91 -45.50 26.08
N LEU A 155 14.65 -45.11 25.90
CA LEU A 155 13.59 -45.49 26.85
C LEU A 155 13.43 -47.01 27.01
N GLY A 156 13.83 -47.79 26.01
CA GLY A 156 13.70 -49.26 26.00
C GLY A 156 12.26 -49.72 25.74
N LEU A 157 11.42 -48.85 25.18
CA LEU A 157 10.06 -49.17 24.77
C LEU A 157 10.08 -50.04 23.52
N LYS A 158 9.08 -50.91 23.37
CA LYS A 158 8.95 -51.75 22.19
C LYS A 158 8.51 -50.91 20.99
N GLU A 159 9.25 -50.96 19.89
CA GLU A 159 8.84 -50.35 18.62
C GLU A 159 7.62 -51.10 18.06
N VAL A 160 6.56 -50.36 17.73
CA VAL A 160 5.31 -50.90 17.16
C VAL A 160 5.17 -50.58 15.67
N ALA A 161 5.82 -49.53 15.19
CA ALA A 161 5.94 -49.24 13.77
C ALA A 161 7.28 -48.54 13.46
N PRO A 162 7.98 -48.93 12.36
CA PRO A 162 9.23 -48.33 11.97
C PRO A 162 9.03 -46.91 11.44
N LEU A 163 10.13 -46.16 11.34
CA LEU A 163 10.18 -44.82 10.77
C LEU A 163 9.53 -44.81 9.38
N ARG A 164 8.49 -43.99 9.22
CA ARG A 164 7.77 -43.82 7.95
C ARG A 164 7.33 -42.38 7.76
N PRO A 165 7.09 -41.91 6.53
CA PRO A 165 6.41 -40.64 6.33
C PRO A 165 4.95 -40.73 6.79
N TYR A 166 4.42 -39.59 7.25
CA TYR A 166 2.98 -39.35 7.37
C TYR A 166 2.58 -38.18 6.47
N LEU A 167 1.38 -38.27 5.91
CA LEU A 167 0.99 -37.54 4.72
C LEU A 167 -0.27 -36.69 4.93
N ASP A 168 -0.35 -35.61 4.17
CA ASP A 168 -1.59 -34.93 3.83
C ASP A 168 -1.67 -34.79 2.31
N LYS A 169 -2.74 -35.30 1.71
CA LYS A 169 -2.94 -35.30 0.26
C LYS A 169 -3.31 -33.93 -0.28
N GLU A 170 -3.74 -33.03 0.59
CA GLU A 170 -4.18 -31.67 0.24
C GLU A 170 -3.04 -30.64 0.31
N GLN A 171 -1.81 -31.06 0.63
CA GLN A 171 -0.62 -30.20 0.62
C GLN A 171 0.44 -30.69 -0.37
N LEU A 172 1.32 -29.78 -0.82
CA LEU A 172 2.45 -30.09 -1.69
C LEU A 172 3.76 -29.54 -1.07
N PRO A 173 4.78 -30.39 -0.82
CA PRO A 173 4.76 -31.84 -0.97
C PRO A 173 3.84 -32.53 0.06
N PRO A 174 3.24 -33.69 -0.27
CA PRO A 174 2.26 -34.35 0.60
C PRO A 174 2.86 -34.89 1.90
N THR A 175 4.18 -34.93 2.02
CA THR A 175 4.86 -35.38 3.24
C THR A 175 4.91 -34.29 4.28
N ILE A 176 4.17 -34.48 5.37
CA ILE A 176 4.19 -33.59 6.54
C ILE A 176 5.47 -33.78 7.34
N GLY A 177 5.93 -35.03 7.47
CA GLY A 177 7.16 -35.37 8.18
C GLY A 177 7.30 -36.86 8.38
N LEU A 178 8.13 -37.26 9.35
CA LEU A 178 8.39 -38.66 9.67
C LEU A 178 7.82 -39.03 11.04
N ILE A 179 7.40 -40.29 11.19
CA ILE A 179 6.91 -40.83 12.46
C ILE A 179 7.56 -42.19 12.76
N THR A 180 7.98 -42.38 14.01
CA THR A 180 8.33 -43.66 14.61
C THR A 180 7.42 -43.91 15.81
N GLN A 181 6.89 -45.11 15.95
CA GLN A 181 5.93 -45.42 17.02
C GLN A 181 6.49 -46.50 17.93
N TYR A 182 6.45 -46.22 19.23
CA TYR A 182 6.75 -47.14 20.32
C TYR A 182 5.48 -47.40 21.14
N GLU A 183 5.50 -48.45 21.96
CA GLU A 183 4.40 -48.73 22.89
C GLU A 183 4.20 -47.54 23.85
N GLY A 184 3.12 -46.78 23.63
CA GLY A 184 2.73 -45.61 24.43
C GLY A 184 3.47 -44.30 24.09
N LEU A 185 4.33 -44.28 23.08
CA LEU A 185 5.07 -43.08 22.65
C LEU A 185 5.12 -42.96 21.12
N ASP A 186 4.62 -41.84 20.58
CA ASP A 186 4.84 -41.45 19.20
C ASP A 186 5.97 -40.41 19.10
N LEU A 187 6.89 -40.60 18.17
CA LEU A 187 7.95 -39.63 17.85
C LEU A 187 7.77 -39.14 16.41
N LEU A 188 7.54 -37.84 16.24
CA LEU A 188 7.29 -37.20 14.96
C LEU A 188 8.36 -36.15 14.62
N THR A 189 8.55 -35.92 13.33
CA THR A 189 9.20 -34.72 12.80
C THR A 189 8.22 -33.91 11.97
N VAL A 190 8.43 -32.60 11.86
CA VAL A 190 7.69 -31.69 10.98
C VAL A 190 8.66 -31.20 9.91
N ARG A 191 8.39 -31.55 8.66
CA ARG A 191 9.26 -31.26 7.53
C ARG A 191 9.28 -29.76 7.23
N GLY A 192 10.48 -29.17 7.26
CA GLY A 192 10.67 -27.74 7.08
C GLY A 192 10.14 -26.89 8.25
N GLY A 193 9.89 -27.51 9.42
CA GLY A 193 9.59 -26.80 10.66
C GLY A 193 10.85 -26.59 11.49
N GLY A 194 10.93 -25.47 12.19
CA GLY A 194 11.97 -25.10 13.15
C GLY A 194 11.54 -25.37 14.60
N HIS A 195 11.98 -24.53 15.53
CA HIS A 195 11.69 -24.64 16.96
C HIS A 195 10.22 -24.33 17.29
N PHE A 196 9.58 -23.46 16.49
CA PHE A 196 8.19 -23.07 16.64
C PHE A 196 7.36 -23.51 15.43
N PRO A 197 7.27 -24.83 15.15
CA PRO A 197 6.65 -25.32 13.90
C PRO A 197 5.17 -24.97 13.78
N ALA A 198 4.51 -24.58 14.87
CA ALA A 198 3.12 -24.10 14.89
C ALA A 198 2.97 -22.60 14.64
N SER A 199 4.07 -21.87 14.45
CA SER A 199 4.05 -20.43 14.14
C SER A 199 3.45 -20.19 12.75
N SER A 200 2.88 -18.99 12.55
CA SER A 200 2.26 -18.59 11.28
C SER A 200 3.20 -18.68 10.08
N ASN A 201 4.51 -18.58 10.32
CA ASN A 201 5.53 -18.47 9.28
C ASN A 201 6.26 -19.81 9.03
N GLU A 202 5.85 -20.90 9.68
CA GLU A 202 6.48 -22.22 9.55
C GLU A 202 5.53 -23.28 8.97
N LYS A 203 4.89 -24.07 9.84
CA LYS A 203 4.08 -25.25 9.50
C LYS A 203 2.80 -25.36 10.36
N PRO A 204 1.98 -24.29 10.46
CA PRO A 204 0.85 -24.24 11.39
C PRO A 204 -0.28 -25.22 11.02
N LYS A 205 -0.50 -25.47 9.72
CA LYS A 205 -1.49 -26.45 9.23
C LYS A 205 -1.08 -27.88 9.62
N GLU A 206 0.17 -28.21 9.33
CA GLU A 206 0.79 -29.50 9.59
C GLU A 206 0.78 -29.83 11.09
N THR A 207 1.14 -28.85 11.92
CA THR A 207 1.13 -29.01 13.37
C THR A 207 -0.28 -29.08 13.96
N LEU A 208 -1.25 -28.36 13.38
CA LEU A 208 -2.67 -28.53 13.73
C LEU A 208 -3.14 -29.96 13.43
N GLN A 209 -2.77 -30.52 12.28
CA GLN A 209 -3.08 -31.91 11.95
C GLN A 209 -2.46 -32.90 12.95
N ILE A 210 -1.18 -32.72 13.31
CA ILE A 210 -0.52 -33.53 14.35
C ILE A 210 -1.28 -33.45 15.67
N PHE A 211 -1.60 -32.24 16.12
CA PHE A 211 -2.29 -32.00 17.39
C PHE A 211 -3.68 -32.64 17.43
N VAL A 212 -4.50 -32.40 16.41
CA VAL A 212 -5.87 -32.95 16.33
C VAL A 212 -5.82 -34.47 16.24
N ASN A 213 -4.90 -35.03 15.45
CA ASN A 213 -4.80 -36.48 15.28
C ASN A 213 -4.35 -37.17 16.57
N TYR A 214 -3.42 -36.56 17.31
CA TYR A 214 -3.03 -37.01 18.64
C TYR A 214 -4.20 -36.94 19.63
N ILE A 215 -4.90 -35.81 19.74
CA ILE A 215 -6.01 -35.65 20.69
C ILE A 215 -7.16 -36.61 20.38
N LYS A 216 -7.51 -36.78 19.10
CA LYS A 216 -8.58 -37.68 18.66
C LYS A 216 -8.16 -39.16 18.59
N GLN A 217 -6.89 -39.47 18.86
CA GLN A 217 -6.33 -40.83 18.78
C GLN A 217 -6.61 -41.48 17.41
N GLN A 218 -6.37 -40.73 16.33
CA GLN A 218 -6.59 -41.16 14.94
C GLN A 218 -5.27 -41.16 14.15
N PRO A 219 -5.20 -41.82 12.97
CA PRO A 219 -3.98 -41.85 12.17
C PRO A 219 -3.49 -40.43 11.84
N TYR A 220 -2.19 -40.18 11.96
CA TYR A 220 -1.59 -38.87 11.64
C TYR A 220 -1.75 -38.47 10.16
N ASP A 221 -2.05 -39.44 9.30
CA ASP A 221 -2.39 -39.25 7.89
C ASP A 221 -3.83 -38.71 7.66
N THR A 222 -4.59 -38.44 8.72
CA THR A 222 -5.97 -37.92 8.63
C THR A 222 -5.96 -36.40 8.45
N PRO A 223 -6.43 -35.85 7.31
CA PRO A 223 -6.46 -34.40 7.09
C PRO A 223 -7.37 -33.69 8.08
N VAL A 224 -7.07 -32.42 8.35
CA VAL A 224 -7.86 -31.56 9.23
C VAL A 224 -8.30 -30.32 8.47
N ALA A 225 -9.60 -30.00 8.55
CA ALA A 225 -10.14 -28.77 8.00
C ALA A 225 -9.55 -27.55 8.74
N HIS A 226 -9.01 -26.60 7.97
CA HIS A 226 -8.32 -25.41 8.49
C HIS A 226 -9.22 -24.16 8.51
N ASP A 227 -10.34 -24.19 7.79
CA ASP A 227 -11.28 -23.07 7.68
C ASP A 227 -12.55 -23.33 8.48
N THR A 228 -12.46 -23.30 9.80
CA THR A 228 -13.67 -23.10 10.62
C THR A 228 -13.63 -21.68 11.17
N PRO A 229 -14.32 -20.71 10.53
CA PRO A 229 -14.38 -19.35 11.03
C PRO A 229 -14.89 -19.35 12.47
N TYR A 230 -14.10 -18.79 13.39
CA TYR A 230 -14.61 -18.44 14.69
C TYR A 230 -15.46 -17.18 14.51
N ASP A 231 -16.78 -17.33 14.63
CA ASP A 231 -17.71 -16.21 14.74
C ASP A 231 -17.86 -15.86 16.23
N PRO A 232 -17.14 -14.85 16.75
CA PRO A 232 -17.43 -14.33 18.08
C PRO A 232 -18.89 -13.86 18.12
N PRO A 233 -19.57 -13.91 19.28
CA PRO A 233 -20.82 -13.19 19.45
C PRO A 233 -20.53 -11.69 19.33
N ILE A 234 -20.66 -11.19 18.11
CA ILE A 234 -20.69 -9.76 17.83
C ILE A 234 -21.91 -9.25 18.61
N THR A 235 -21.71 -8.33 19.56
CA THR A 235 -22.77 -7.37 19.83
C THR A 235 -22.91 -6.60 18.54
N THR A 236 -23.68 -7.11 17.58
CA THR A 236 -23.83 -6.54 16.24
C THR A 236 -24.28 -5.09 16.46
N PRO A 237 -23.40 -4.10 16.25
CA PRO A 237 -23.85 -2.73 16.24
C PRO A 237 -24.99 -2.66 15.22
N GLN A 238 -26.03 -1.91 15.58
CA GLN A 238 -27.19 -1.77 14.71
C GLN A 238 -26.72 -1.36 13.30
N PRO A 239 -27.23 -2.01 12.25
CA PRO A 239 -26.77 -1.73 10.91
C PRO A 239 -27.02 -0.26 10.55
N ILE A 240 -26.03 0.40 9.94
CA ILE A 240 -26.23 1.75 9.42
C ILE A 240 -27.02 1.60 8.12
N LEU A 241 -28.31 1.87 8.20
CA LEU A 241 -29.19 1.83 7.03
C LEU A 241 -28.88 2.99 6.08
N PRO A 242 -28.97 2.77 4.76
CA PRO A 242 -28.72 3.83 3.79
C PRO A 242 -29.77 4.94 3.92
N ASN A 243 -29.30 6.17 4.08
CA ASN A 243 -30.10 7.38 3.94
C ASN A 243 -29.35 8.36 3.04
N TRP A 244 -29.51 8.18 1.73
CA TRP A 244 -28.77 8.93 0.71
C TRP A 244 -29.06 10.43 0.72
N ASP A 245 -30.25 10.82 1.20
CA ASP A 245 -30.68 12.21 1.31
C ASP A 245 -30.39 12.84 2.68
N ALA A 246 -29.73 12.12 3.60
CA ALA A 246 -29.46 12.60 4.95
C ALA A 246 -28.78 13.98 4.98
N ASP A 247 -29.08 14.73 6.04
CA ASP A 247 -28.33 15.94 6.39
C ASP A 247 -26.84 15.61 6.57
N PRO A 248 -25.92 16.56 6.33
CA PRO A 248 -24.50 16.35 6.53
C PRO A 248 -24.14 15.73 7.89
N PHE A 249 -23.43 14.60 7.87
CA PHE A 249 -23.06 13.90 9.09
C PHE A 249 -21.79 14.50 9.68
N LEU A 250 -21.90 15.17 10.84
CA LEU A 250 -20.74 15.70 11.56
C LEU A 250 -19.94 14.57 12.23
N ILE A 251 -18.69 14.36 11.81
CA ILE A 251 -17.78 13.44 12.48
C ILE A 251 -17.40 14.04 13.84
N LYS A 252 -17.65 13.30 14.91
CA LYS A 252 -17.35 13.73 16.30
C LYS A 252 -16.00 13.24 16.81
N LYS A 253 -15.55 12.08 16.33
CA LYS A 253 -14.28 11.47 16.68
C LYS A 253 -13.86 10.57 15.52
N LEU A 254 -12.60 10.68 15.14
CA LEU A 254 -11.97 9.81 14.16
C LEU A 254 -11.16 8.74 14.92
N PRO A 255 -11.32 7.42 14.66
CA PRO A 255 -10.54 6.39 15.34
C PRO A 255 -9.04 6.57 15.15
N ASN A 256 -8.27 6.31 16.20
CA ASN A 256 -6.80 6.37 16.20
C ASN A 256 -6.17 7.72 15.78
N LEU A 257 -6.93 8.82 15.81
CA LEU A 257 -6.39 10.17 15.64
C LEU A 257 -5.69 10.64 16.93
N ASP A 258 -4.39 10.94 16.80
CA ASP A 258 -3.62 11.54 17.89
C ASP A 258 -4.04 13.01 18.10
N GLY A 259 -4.81 13.24 19.16
CA GLY A 259 -5.30 14.55 19.55
C GLY A 259 -6.72 14.85 19.08
N THR A 260 -7.07 16.13 19.01
CA THR A 260 -8.41 16.60 18.64
C THR A 260 -8.44 17.11 17.21
N MET A 261 -9.53 16.84 16.50
CA MET A 261 -9.81 17.44 15.19
C MET A 261 -9.82 18.96 15.33
N LYS A 262 -9.09 19.67 14.47
CA LYS A 262 -9.05 21.14 14.47
C LYS A 262 -10.24 21.76 13.76
N SER A 263 -10.64 21.16 12.64
CA SER A 263 -11.77 21.61 11.83
C SER A 263 -12.99 20.73 12.09
N LYS A 264 -14.19 21.31 11.94
CA LYS A 264 -15.37 20.47 11.74
C LYS A 264 -15.25 19.78 10.39
N GLN A 265 -15.71 18.55 10.35
CA GLN A 265 -15.67 17.75 9.15
C GLN A 265 -16.93 16.90 9.03
N TYR A 266 -17.41 16.79 7.80
CA TYR A 266 -18.70 16.22 7.50
C TYR A 266 -18.55 15.18 6.39
N THR A 267 -19.28 14.09 6.51
CA THR A 267 -19.40 13.08 5.46
C THR A 267 -20.85 12.92 5.03
N GLY A 268 -21.04 12.32 3.86
CA GLY A 268 -22.36 11.97 3.37
C GLY A 268 -22.33 11.61 1.90
N TYR A 269 -23.53 11.58 1.31
CA TYR A 269 -23.75 11.23 -0.09
C TYR A 269 -24.45 12.36 -0.84
N LEU A 270 -24.12 12.48 -2.12
CA LEU A 270 -24.68 13.43 -3.07
C LEU A 270 -25.42 12.65 -4.17
N ASN A 271 -26.65 13.05 -4.45
CA ASN A 271 -27.50 12.37 -5.42
C ASN A 271 -27.28 12.93 -6.82
N VAL A 272 -26.65 12.14 -7.69
CA VAL A 272 -26.37 12.55 -9.09
C VAL A 272 -27.31 11.90 -10.10
N SER A 273 -27.86 10.73 -9.75
CA SER A 273 -28.97 10.10 -10.46
C SER A 273 -29.86 9.31 -9.49
N GLU A 274 -30.91 8.67 -10.00
CA GLU A 274 -31.75 7.77 -9.21
C GLU A 274 -30.92 6.66 -8.54
N THR A 275 -29.87 6.18 -9.20
CA THR A 275 -29.08 5.02 -8.75
C THR A 275 -27.68 5.38 -8.28
N ARG A 276 -27.08 6.46 -8.79
CA ARG A 276 -25.71 6.84 -8.44
C ARG A 276 -25.64 7.82 -7.28
N LYS A 277 -24.73 7.56 -6.35
CA LYS A 277 -24.53 8.30 -5.10
C LYS A 277 -23.05 8.54 -4.88
N LEU A 278 -22.63 9.81 -4.86
CA LEU A 278 -21.22 10.15 -4.67
C LEU A 278 -20.94 10.48 -3.21
N PHE A 279 -19.98 9.79 -2.61
CA PHE A 279 -19.50 10.04 -1.27
C PHE A 279 -18.62 11.29 -1.25
N TYR A 280 -18.80 12.13 -0.23
CA TYR A 280 -17.91 13.25 0.04
C TYR A 280 -17.41 13.23 1.48
N TRP A 281 -16.19 13.75 1.66
CA TRP A 281 -15.66 14.17 2.95
C TRP A 281 -15.29 15.65 2.86
N TYR A 282 -16.07 16.49 3.55
CA TYR A 282 -15.87 17.92 3.64
C TYR A 282 -15.14 18.30 4.93
N ILE A 283 -14.07 19.09 4.84
CA ILE A 283 -13.31 19.59 5.98
C ILE A 283 -13.27 21.13 5.95
N GLU A 284 -13.70 21.76 7.05
CA GLU A 284 -13.68 23.21 7.20
C GLU A 284 -12.25 23.79 7.24
N SER A 285 -12.12 25.05 6.82
CA SER A 285 -10.87 25.78 7.01
C SER A 285 -10.46 25.84 8.48
N GLU A 286 -9.16 25.72 8.79
CA GLU A 286 -8.63 25.93 10.14
C GLU A 286 -8.62 27.42 10.55
N GLN A 287 -8.76 28.34 9.60
CA GLN A 287 -8.73 29.79 9.84
C GLN A 287 -10.15 30.37 9.97
N ASP A 288 -10.77 30.72 8.85
CA ASP A 288 -12.07 31.38 8.82
C ASP A 288 -12.99 30.69 7.80
N PRO A 289 -13.63 29.56 8.16
CA PRO A 289 -14.41 28.78 7.21
C PRO A 289 -15.62 29.52 6.62
N ASP A 290 -16.07 30.62 7.22
CA ASP A 290 -17.17 31.42 6.69
C ASP A 290 -16.72 32.37 5.57
N ASN A 291 -15.44 32.77 5.53
CA ASN A 291 -14.91 33.68 4.51
C ASN A 291 -13.86 33.03 3.58
N ASP A 292 -13.23 31.94 4.02
CA ASP A 292 -12.23 31.21 3.24
C ASP A 292 -12.86 30.46 2.05
N PRO A 293 -12.15 30.31 0.93
CA PRO A 293 -12.70 29.68 -0.27
C PRO A 293 -13.13 28.23 -0.05
N VAL A 294 -14.11 27.79 -0.84
CA VAL A 294 -14.47 26.38 -1.02
C VAL A 294 -13.67 25.82 -2.20
N VAL A 295 -13.06 24.67 -2.00
CA VAL A 295 -12.29 23.94 -3.01
C VAL A 295 -12.84 22.53 -3.12
N LEU A 296 -13.36 22.17 -4.28
CA LEU A 296 -13.61 20.77 -4.63
C LEU A 296 -12.29 20.14 -5.05
N TRP A 297 -11.95 18.97 -4.50
CA TRP A 297 -10.78 18.18 -4.89
C TRP A 297 -11.21 16.86 -5.52
N LEU A 298 -10.59 16.55 -6.66
CA LEU A 298 -10.80 15.33 -7.44
C LEU A 298 -9.46 14.66 -7.73
N ASN A 299 -9.21 13.49 -7.13
CA ASN A 299 -8.13 12.62 -7.59
C ASN A 299 -8.48 12.04 -8.98
N GLY A 300 -7.47 11.41 -9.61
CA GLY A 300 -7.56 10.92 -10.97
C GLY A 300 -7.86 9.42 -11.08
N GLY A 301 -6.95 8.70 -11.73
CA GLY A 301 -7.16 7.33 -12.20
C GLY A 301 -7.30 7.33 -13.72
N PRO A 302 -8.48 7.13 -14.34
CA PRO A 302 -9.82 7.23 -13.77
C PRO A 302 -10.14 6.11 -12.78
N GLY A 303 -11.01 6.39 -11.81
CA GLY A 303 -11.47 5.38 -10.86
C GLY A 303 -10.78 5.40 -9.49
N CYS A 304 -9.94 6.40 -9.19
CA CYS A 304 -9.27 6.52 -7.89
C CYS A 304 -9.99 7.51 -6.95
N SER A 305 -9.98 7.17 -5.67
CA SER A 305 -10.66 7.86 -4.58
C SER A 305 -10.01 9.19 -4.26
N SER A 306 -10.84 10.21 -3.98
CA SER A 306 -10.35 11.51 -3.55
C SER A 306 -9.89 11.52 -2.09
N LEU A 307 -10.12 10.42 -1.37
CA LEU A 307 -9.56 10.24 -0.03
C LEU A 307 -8.05 9.94 -0.05
N GLU A 308 -7.47 9.56 -1.19
CA GLU A 308 -6.01 9.54 -1.36
C GLU A 308 -5.42 10.92 -1.13
N GLY A 309 -6.01 11.95 -1.75
CA GLY A 309 -5.66 13.32 -1.46
C GLY A 309 -5.75 13.64 0.03
N LEU A 310 -6.83 13.21 0.68
CA LEU A 310 -7.08 13.46 2.09
C LEU A 310 -5.99 12.84 2.99
N PHE A 311 -5.60 11.59 2.76
CA PHE A 311 -4.70 10.83 3.64
C PHE A 311 -3.24 10.78 3.21
N VAL A 312 -2.91 11.03 1.95
CA VAL A 312 -1.56 10.83 1.39
C VAL A 312 -0.94 12.16 0.95
N GLU A 313 -1.73 13.09 0.42
CA GLU A 313 -1.20 14.28 -0.25
C GLU A 313 -1.37 15.59 0.56
N MET A 314 -2.51 16.27 0.45
CA MET A 314 -2.69 17.62 1.00
C MET A 314 -3.67 17.71 2.16
N GLY A 315 -4.41 16.63 2.44
CA GLY A 315 -5.36 16.62 3.56
C GLY A 315 -4.69 16.58 4.93
N PRO A 316 -5.47 16.70 6.01
CA PRO A 316 -4.97 16.90 7.36
C PRO A 316 -4.44 15.63 8.02
N TYR A 317 -4.58 14.46 7.38
CA TYR A 317 -4.30 13.17 8.00
C TYR A 317 -3.21 12.40 7.26
N ARG A 318 -2.48 11.57 8.01
CA ARG A 318 -1.56 10.55 7.53
C ARG A 318 -1.85 9.28 8.29
N ALA A 319 -2.29 8.24 7.59
CA ALA A 319 -2.35 6.91 8.17
C ALA A 319 -0.92 6.35 8.24
N VAL A 320 -0.57 5.77 9.39
CA VAL A 320 0.72 5.10 9.59
C VAL A 320 0.51 3.77 10.30
N ASN A 321 1.44 2.84 10.11
CA ASN A 321 1.42 1.50 10.71
C ASN A 321 0.10 0.75 10.42
N PHE A 322 -0.21 0.55 9.16
CA PHE A 322 -1.39 -0.17 8.68
C PHE A 322 -2.70 0.46 9.18
N GLY A 323 -2.71 1.79 9.30
CA GLY A 323 -3.85 2.54 9.84
C GLY A 323 -3.99 2.46 11.36
N ASP A 324 -2.96 1.98 12.08
CA ASP A 324 -3.02 1.92 13.54
C ASP A 324 -2.91 3.29 14.20
N ARG A 325 -2.31 4.28 13.53
CA ARG A 325 -2.28 5.66 14.01
C ARG A 325 -2.58 6.61 12.87
N ILE A 326 -3.34 7.67 13.17
CA ILE A 326 -3.55 8.80 12.27
C ILE A 326 -2.78 10.00 12.82
N GLU A 327 -1.75 10.41 12.08
CA GLU A 327 -0.94 11.58 12.36
C GLU A 327 -1.48 12.82 11.65
N ARG A 328 -1.25 14.00 12.25
CA ARG A 328 -1.65 15.27 11.63
C ARG A 328 -0.62 15.72 10.60
N ASN A 329 -1.06 15.89 9.35
CA ASN A 329 -0.28 16.58 8.35
C ASN A 329 -0.17 18.07 8.71
N LYS A 330 1.04 18.51 9.09
CA LYS A 330 1.25 19.92 9.40
C LYS A 330 1.06 20.81 8.17
N TRP A 331 1.23 20.34 6.94
CA TRP A 331 1.20 21.16 5.72
C TRP A 331 -0.14 21.16 4.98
N THR A 332 -1.21 20.78 5.66
CA THR A 332 -2.50 20.60 5.03
C THR A 332 -3.07 21.88 4.40
N TRP A 333 -3.72 21.73 3.25
CA TRP A 333 -4.33 22.85 2.51
C TRP A 333 -5.58 23.39 3.19
N ASN A 334 -6.24 22.60 4.05
CA ASN A 334 -7.40 23.08 4.79
C ASN A 334 -7.04 24.16 5.84
N ARG A 335 -5.77 24.56 5.95
CA ARG A 335 -5.35 25.76 6.70
C ARG A 335 -6.01 27.06 6.21
N VAL A 336 -6.37 27.14 4.93
CA VAL A 336 -6.85 28.37 4.27
C VAL A 336 -8.06 28.12 3.36
N ALA A 337 -8.65 26.92 3.42
CA ALA A 337 -9.72 26.53 2.51
C ALA A 337 -10.64 25.50 3.14
N ASN A 338 -11.92 25.60 2.77
CA ASN A 338 -12.94 24.60 2.95
C ASN A 338 -12.80 23.55 1.84
N ILE A 339 -12.36 22.33 2.13
CA ILE A 339 -12.02 21.34 1.08
C ILE A 339 -13.04 20.20 1.07
N ILE A 340 -13.59 19.91 -0.11
CA ILE A 340 -14.47 18.79 -0.38
C ILE A 340 -13.67 17.73 -1.14
N TYR A 341 -13.42 16.59 -0.51
CA TYR A 341 -12.88 15.41 -1.18
C TYR A 341 -14.06 14.60 -1.71
N LEU A 342 -14.21 14.50 -3.03
CA LEU A 342 -15.34 13.85 -3.67
C LEU A 342 -14.90 12.57 -4.38
N ASP A 343 -15.41 11.42 -3.95
CA ASP A 343 -15.16 10.16 -4.65
C ASP A 343 -16.02 10.11 -5.92
N ALA A 344 -15.39 10.18 -7.08
CA ALA A 344 -16.08 10.17 -8.36
C ALA A 344 -15.27 9.35 -9.40
N PRO A 345 -15.94 8.64 -10.31
CA PRO A 345 -17.40 8.45 -10.45
C PRO A 345 -18.01 7.48 -9.43
N ALA A 346 -19.30 7.13 -9.59
CA ALA A 346 -19.96 6.14 -8.75
C ALA A 346 -19.27 4.75 -8.86
N GLY A 347 -19.07 4.08 -7.72
CA GLY A 347 -18.26 2.85 -7.62
C GLY A 347 -16.81 3.09 -7.16
N VAL A 348 -16.36 4.35 -7.11
CA VAL A 348 -15.04 4.73 -6.57
C VAL A 348 -15.11 4.95 -5.07
N GLY A 349 -14.12 4.46 -4.32
CA GLY A 349 -14.00 4.69 -2.87
C GLY A 349 -15.26 4.24 -2.12
N PHE A 350 -15.99 5.17 -1.52
CA PHE A 350 -17.30 4.89 -0.89
C PHE A 350 -18.52 5.28 -1.73
N SER A 351 -18.33 5.80 -2.94
CA SER A 351 -19.41 6.11 -3.88
C SER A 351 -20.02 4.85 -4.47
N VAL A 352 -21.32 4.84 -4.73
CA VAL A 352 -22.05 3.64 -5.16
C VAL A 352 -22.97 3.89 -6.34
N ASP A 353 -23.12 2.86 -7.18
CA ASP A 353 -24.24 2.71 -8.12
C ASP A 353 -25.17 1.61 -7.61
N LEU A 354 -26.40 1.98 -7.24
CA LEU A 354 -27.36 1.09 -6.59
C LEU A 354 -27.93 0.00 -7.50
N ASN A 355 -27.69 0.08 -8.81
CA ASN A 355 -28.03 -1.00 -9.74
C ASN A 355 -27.04 -2.16 -9.74
N ASP A 356 -25.97 -2.08 -8.94
CA ASP A 356 -24.84 -3.03 -8.96
C ASP A 356 -24.19 -3.15 -10.35
N THR A 357 -24.32 -2.09 -11.16
CA THR A 357 -23.72 -1.98 -12.49
C THR A 357 -22.35 -1.35 -12.46
N ALA A 358 -21.79 -1.00 -11.29
CA ALA A 358 -20.46 -0.38 -11.21
C ALA A 358 -19.36 -1.21 -11.90
N SER A 359 -19.51 -2.54 -11.97
CA SER A 359 -18.60 -3.47 -12.65
C SER A 359 -18.97 -3.79 -14.11
N THR A 360 -19.99 -3.12 -14.68
CA THR A 360 -20.40 -3.30 -16.09
C THR A 360 -20.79 -2.01 -16.82
N HIS A 361 -20.97 -0.90 -16.09
CA HIS A 361 -21.34 0.40 -16.63
C HIS A 361 -20.14 1.05 -17.29
N VAL A 362 -20.32 1.46 -18.53
CA VAL A 362 -19.30 2.12 -19.32
C VAL A 362 -19.40 3.62 -19.08
N TYR A 363 -18.42 4.19 -18.38
CA TYR A 363 -18.38 5.63 -18.08
C TYR A 363 -17.78 6.42 -19.23
N THR A 364 -18.33 7.62 -19.47
CA THR A 364 -17.74 8.63 -20.37
C THR A 364 -17.36 9.89 -19.59
N ASP A 365 -16.36 10.63 -20.08
CA ASP A 365 -15.95 11.88 -19.42
C ASP A 365 -17.07 12.92 -19.31
N ASP A 366 -17.96 12.98 -20.30
CA ASP A 366 -19.11 13.88 -20.26
C ASP A 366 -20.12 13.49 -19.18
N GLU A 367 -20.40 12.19 -19.05
CA GLU A 367 -21.27 11.67 -17.98
C GLU A 367 -20.69 11.94 -16.60
N VAL A 368 -19.39 11.71 -16.40
CA VAL A 368 -18.72 11.99 -15.12
C VAL A 368 -18.72 13.49 -14.81
N ALA A 369 -18.54 14.35 -15.82
CA ALA A 369 -18.60 15.79 -15.64
C ALA A 369 -20.03 16.29 -15.33
N ASP A 370 -21.07 15.69 -15.92
CA ASP A 370 -22.48 15.97 -15.61
C ASP A 370 -22.83 15.53 -14.18
N ASP A 371 -22.40 14.32 -13.79
CA ASP A 371 -22.60 13.79 -12.43
C ASP A 371 -21.90 14.68 -11.40
N ASN A 372 -20.64 15.08 -11.64
CA ASN A 372 -19.92 15.98 -10.74
C ASN A 372 -20.57 17.36 -10.62
N HIS A 373 -21.18 17.86 -11.71
CA HIS A 373 -21.96 19.09 -11.69
C HIS A 373 -23.22 18.96 -10.83
N ALA A 374 -23.96 17.85 -10.98
CA ALA A 374 -25.11 17.53 -10.13
C ALA A 374 -24.70 17.37 -8.66
N ALA A 375 -23.56 16.71 -8.40
CA ALA A 375 -23.03 16.50 -7.06
C ALA A 375 -22.75 17.84 -6.35
N ILE A 376 -22.02 18.75 -7.00
CA ILE A 376 -21.69 20.01 -6.36
C ILE A 376 -22.91 20.92 -6.20
N THR A 377 -23.89 20.82 -7.11
CA THR A 377 -25.21 21.46 -6.96
C THR A 377 -25.92 20.99 -5.68
N ASP A 378 -25.97 19.66 -5.48
CA ASP A 378 -26.57 19.05 -4.29
C ASP A 378 -25.78 19.37 -3.02
N TRP A 379 -24.45 19.45 -3.10
CA TRP A 379 -23.61 19.82 -1.98
C TRP A 379 -23.89 21.25 -1.50
N PHE A 380 -23.99 22.22 -2.42
CA PHE A 380 -24.37 23.60 -2.08
C PHE A 380 -25.83 23.74 -1.62
N ARG A 381 -26.70 22.75 -1.90
CA ARG A 381 -28.04 22.68 -1.29
C ARG A 381 -27.94 22.24 0.18
N LYS A 382 -27.07 21.27 0.50
CA LYS A 382 -26.83 20.78 1.86
C LYS A 382 -26.00 21.76 2.72
N PHE A 383 -25.15 22.58 2.09
CA PHE A 383 -24.34 23.61 2.75
C PHE A 383 -24.64 25.02 2.18
N PRO A 384 -25.86 25.55 2.36
CA PRO A 384 -26.27 26.81 1.72
C PRO A 384 -25.45 28.02 2.17
N ASN A 385 -24.95 28.01 3.41
CA ASN A 385 -24.10 29.07 3.94
C ASN A 385 -22.74 29.17 3.23
N ARG A 386 -22.33 28.13 2.50
CA ARG A 386 -21.07 28.12 1.73
C ARG A 386 -21.20 28.72 0.34
N ARG A 387 -22.43 29.03 -0.12
CA ARG A 387 -22.67 29.60 -1.46
C ARG A 387 -22.08 31.00 -1.66
N SER A 388 -21.82 31.73 -0.58
CA SER A 388 -21.18 33.06 -0.63
C SER A 388 -19.66 33.00 -0.75
N ASN A 389 -19.04 31.86 -0.43
CA ASN A 389 -17.60 31.68 -0.50
C ASN A 389 -17.15 31.63 -1.96
N ASP A 390 -15.94 32.12 -2.22
CA ASP A 390 -15.29 31.90 -3.52
C ASP A 390 -15.11 30.39 -3.74
N PHE A 391 -15.51 29.90 -4.93
CA PHE A 391 -15.48 28.48 -5.25
C PHE A 391 -14.44 28.15 -6.32
N TYR A 392 -13.64 27.11 -6.06
CA TYR A 392 -12.62 26.59 -6.96
C TYR A 392 -12.80 25.08 -7.15
N VAL A 393 -12.45 24.60 -8.35
CA VAL A 393 -12.35 23.16 -8.64
C VAL A 393 -10.88 22.82 -8.81
N ALA A 394 -10.41 21.82 -8.08
CA ALA A 394 -9.05 21.35 -8.11
C ALA A 394 -8.98 19.83 -8.27
N GLY A 395 -7.85 19.34 -8.74
CA GLY A 395 -7.61 17.91 -8.87
C GLY A 395 -6.25 17.59 -9.45
N GLU A 396 -5.99 16.32 -9.67
CA GLU A 396 -4.69 15.84 -10.12
C GLU A 396 -4.76 14.66 -11.09
N SER A 397 -3.66 14.40 -11.82
CA SER A 397 -3.55 13.27 -12.75
C SER A 397 -4.68 13.28 -13.79
N TYR A 398 -5.53 12.25 -13.86
CA TYR A 398 -6.73 12.24 -14.71
C TYR A 398 -7.79 13.28 -14.30
N GLY A 399 -7.67 13.89 -13.12
CA GLY A 399 -8.31 15.16 -12.77
C GLY A 399 -7.99 16.29 -13.76
N GLY A 400 -6.91 16.16 -14.55
CA GLY A 400 -6.64 16.94 -15.75
C GLY A 400 -7.77 16.94 -16.78
N THR A 401 -8.64 15.92 -16.79
CA THR A 401 -9.87 15.82 -17.59
C THR A 401 -11.09 16.27 -16.79
N TYR A 402 -11.26 15.73 -15.58
CA TYR A 402 -12.45 16.00 -14.76
C TYR A 402 -12.60 17.49 -14.43
N VAL A 403 -11.50 18.14 -14.05
CA VAL A 403 -11.50 19.52 -13.58
C VAL A 403 -11.86 20.51 -14.70
N PRO A 404 -11.25 20.48 -15.91
CA PRO A 404 -11.69 21.36 -17.00
C PRO A 404 -13.12 21.09 -17.46
N MET A 405 -13.55 19.83 -17.57
CA MET A 405 -14.88 19.49 -18.08
C MET A 405 -16.00 19.89 -17.10
N LEU A 406 -15.80 19.67 -15.80
CA LEU A 406 -16.70 20.19 -14.76
C LEU A 406 -16.70 21.72 -14.76
N SER A 407 -15.52 22.34 -14.80
CA SER A 407 -15.42 23.80 -14.76
C SER A 407 -16.08 24.46 -15.97
N ALA A 408 -16.03 23.83 -17.15
CA ALA A 408 -16.70 24.30 -18.34
C ALA A 408 -18.23 24.31 -18.19
N ARG A 409 -18.79 23.33 -17.47
CA ARG A 409 -20.22 23.27 -17.11
C ARG A 409 -20.58 24.35 -16.09
N LEU A 410 -19.75 24.56 -15.08
CA LEU A 410 -19.94 25.64 -14.09
C LEU A 410 -19.89 27.05 -14.71
N VAL A 411 -19.13 27.23 -15.79
CA VAL A 411 -19.13 28.48 -16.57
C VAL A 411 -20.45 28.68 -17.31
N ASP A 412 -21.04 27.61 -17.85
CA ASP A 412 -22.37 27.69 -18.50
C ASP A 412 -23.48 27.93 -17.47
N ASP A 413 -23.35 27.33 -16.29
CA ASP A 413 -24.29 27.49 -15.17
C ASP A 413 -23.88 28.63 -14.21
N ALA A 414 -23.50 29.78 -14.77
CA ALA A 414 -23.05 30.93 -13.99
C ALA A 414 -24.15 31.51 -13.08
N GLU A 415 -25.43 31.23 -13.36
CA GLU A 415 -26.57 31.66 -12.53
C GLU A 415 -26.60 30.91 -11.18
N ASN A 416 -26.37 29.60 -11.19
CA ASN A 416 -26.29 28.82 -9.95
C ASN A 416 -24.91 28.88 -9.29
N PHE A 417 -23.85 29.16 -10.06
CA PHE A 417 -22.46 29.24 -9.58
C PHE A 417 -21.79 30.61 -9.78
N PRO A 418 -22.38 31.72 -9.32
CA PRO A 418 -21.84 33.07 -9.55
C PRO A 418 -20.49 33.30 -8.84
N HIS A 419 -20.19 32.52 -7.80
CA HIS A 419 -18.95 32.58 -7.03
C HIS A 419 -17.85 31.63 -7.54
N PHE A 420 -18.09 30.88 -8.62
CA PHE A 420 -17.02 30.09 -9.25
C PHE A 420 -15.91 30.99 -9.78
N LYS A 421 -14.68 30.83 -9.27
CA LYS A 421 -13.53 31.70 -9.55
C LYS A 421 -12.48 31.09 -10.46
N GLY A 422 -12.38 29.76 -10.52
CA GLY A 422 -11.40 29.12 -11.38
C GLY A 422 -11.02 27.71 -10.95
N MET A 423 -9.95 27.21 -11.58
CA MET A 423 -9.47 25.85 -11.38
C MET A 423 -7.96 25.75 -11.15
N LEU A 424 -7.55 24.66 -10.50
CA LEU A 424 -6.17 24.30 -10.23
C LEU A 424 -5.93 22.82 -10.55
N ILE A 425 -4.89 22.49 -11.29
CA ILE A 425 -4.61 21.09 -11.69
C ILE A 425 -3.15 20.76 -11.38
N GLY A 426 -2.94 19.73 -10.57
CA GLY A 426 -1.63 19.16 -10.26
C GLY A 426 -1.30 18.00 -11.18
N ASN A 427 -0.12 17.99 -11.81
CA ASN A 427 0.34 16.89 -12.66
C ASN A 427 -0.75 16.39 -13.63
N GLY A 428 -1.46 17.35 -14.26
CA GLY A 428 -2.68 17.06 -14.99
C GLY A 428 -2.44 16.46 -16.36
N CYS A 429 -3.12 15.36 -16.64
CA CYS A 429 -3.18 14.75 -17.96
C CYS A 429 -4.21 15.51 -18.81
N VAL A 430 -3.77 16.56 -19.53
CA VAL A 430 -4.63 17.56 -20.20
C VAL A 430 -4.68 17.42 -21.74
N ASN A 431 -3.76 16.68 -22.35
CA ASN A 431 -3.76 16.35 -23.77
C ASN A 431 -2.97 15.04 -24.04
N ASP A 432 -3.63 13.99 -24.53
CA ASP A 432 -3.00 12.66 -24.73
C ASP A 432 -1.83 12.72 -25.73
N ARG A 433 -2.02 13.44 -26.83
CA ARG A 433 -1.01 13.53 -27.90
C ARG A 433 0.25 14.26 -27.43
N LEU A 434 0.09 15.35 -26.69
CA LEU A 434 1.22 16.07 -26.10
C LEU A 434 1.87 15.25 -24.99
N MET A 435 1.08 14.60 -24.14
CA MET A 435 1.58 13.70 -23.09
C MET A 435 2.47 12.62 -23.68
N PHE A 436 1.97 11.85 -24.65
CA PHE A 436 2.71 10.75 -25.28
C PHE A 436 4.02 11.22 -25.93
N ASN A 437 3.97 12.29 -26.73
CA ASN A 437 5.14 12.82 -27.43
C ASN A 437 6.16 13.44 -26.46
N SER A 438 5.69 14.10 -25.39
CA SER A 438 6.58 14.69 -24.39
C SER A 438 7.29 13.62 -23.55
N LEU A 439 6.64 12.50 -23.24
CA LEU A 439 7.22 11.42 -22.45
C LEU A 439 8.43 10.78 -23.14
N ILE A 440 8.42 10.65 -24.47
CA ILE A 440 9.60 10.14 -25.20
C ILE A 440 10.80 11.08 -25.04
N ASN A 441 10.61 12.39 -25.19
CA ASN A 441 11.68 13.35 -24.97
C ASN A 441 12.12 13.36 -23.50
N TYR A 442 11.15 13.28 -22.57
CA TYR A 442 11.41 13.23 -21.14
C TYR A 442 12.24 12.00 -20.78
N ASN A 443 11.90 10.82 -21.30
CA ASN A 443 12.65 9.58 -21.10
C ASN A 443 14.08 9.66 -21.65
N TYR A 444 14.25 10.26 -22.83
CA TYR A 444 15.56 10.45 -23.44
C TYR A 444 16.43 11.43 -22.64
N ASP A 445 15.89 12.59 -22.28
CA ASP A 445 16.60 13.63 -21.51
C ASP A 445 16.95 13.16 -20.08
N HIS A 446 16.20 12.20 -19.54
CA HIS A 446 16.48 11.55 -18.26
C HIS A 446 17.27 10.23 -18.39
N SER A 447 17.82 9.94 -19.58
CA SER A 447 18.71 8.81 -19.84
C SER A 447 18.08 7.42 -19.69
N PHE A 448 16.76 7.28 -19.88
CA PHE A 448 16.08 5.98 -19.96
C PHE A 448 16.14 5.35 -21.35
N ILE A 449 16.54 6.13 -22.37
CA ILE A 449 16.64 5.69 -23.76
C ILE A 449 18.09 5.79 -24.21
N ASP A 450 18.62 4.74 -24.86
CA ASP A 450 19.93 4.78 -25.48
C ASP A 450 19.97 5.77 -26.66
N GLU A 451 21.03 6.56 -26.75
CA GLU A 451 21.23 7.56 -27.81
C GLU A 451 21.10 6.97 -29.21
N ASN A 452 21.60 5.74 -29.43
CA ASN A 452 21.56 5.11 -30.74
C ASN A 452 20.16 4.67 -31.11
N ASP A 453 19.42 4.11 -30.15
CA ASP A 453 18.03 3.69 -30.33
C ASP A 453 17.15 4.91 -30.62
N TYR A 454 17.33 5.98 -29.83
CA TYR A 454 16.63 7.24 -30.06
C TYR A 454 16.91 7.80 -31.45
N ARG A 455 18.18 7.96 -31.85
CA ARG A 455 18.55 8.51 -33.17
C ARG A 455 18.06 7.65 -34.31
N LYS A 456 18.22 6.33 -34.21
CA LYS A 456 17.76 5.37 -35.23
C LYS A 456 16.27 5.53 -35.48
N THR A 457 15.47 5.63 -34.42
CA THR A 457 14.02 5.81 -34.54
C THR A 457 13.68 7.17 -35.14
N VAL A 458 14.35 8.24 -34.70
CA VAL A 458 14.13 9.60 -35.26
C VAL A 458 14.45 9.66 -36.75
N ASP A 459 15.58 9.11 -37.17
CA ASP A 459 16.00 9.10 -38.57
C ASP A 459 15.09 8.22 -39.45
N SER A 460 14.52 7.16 -38.87
CA SER A 460 13.67 6.21 -39.61
C SER A 460 12.22 6.65 -39.71
N CYS A 461 11.71 7.38 -38.71
CA CYS A 461 10.28 7.61 -38.52
C CYS A 461 9.84 9.07 -38.60
N CYS A 462 10.74 10.03 -38.38
CA CYS A 462 10.37 11.44 -38.27
C CYS A 462 10.68 12.21 -39.57
N MET A 463 9.67 12.81 -40.20
CA MET A 463 9.81 13.51 -41.49
C MET A 463 10.84 14.65 -41.53
N ALA A 464 11.22 15.22 -40.37
CA ALA A 464 12.15 16.34 -40.26
C ALA A 464 13.42 16.00 -39.44
N ASN A 465 13.67 14.72 -39.13
CA ASN A 465 14.71 14.26 -38.19
C ASN A 465 14.71 15.07 -36.88
N SER A 466 13.52 15.44 -36.39
CA SER A 466 13.32 16.24 -35.18
C SER A 466 12.19 15.64 -34.37
N THR A 467 12.45 15.35 -33.10
CA THR A 467 11.43 14.80 -32.18
C THR A 467 10.36 15.80 -31.80
N TYR A 468 10.68 17.09 -31.74
CA TYR A 468 9.69 18.14 -31.54
C TYR A 468 8.66 18.23 -32.67
N ALA A 469 9.03 17.80 -33.87
CA ALA A 469 8.14 17.74 -35.03
C ALA A 469 7.64 16.31 -35.31
N CYS A 470 8.04 15.34 -34.49
CA CYS A 470 7.69 13.94 -34.68
C CYS A 470 6.42 13.60 -33.89
N ASP A 471 5.50 12.93 -34.57
CA ASP A 471 4.20 12.61 -34.00
C ASP A 471 4.14 11.12 -33.63
N PHE A 472 4.92 10.75 -32.61
CA PHE A 472 4.98 9.39 -32.11
C PHE A 472 3.63 8.88 -31.62
N TYR A 473 2.78 9.77 -31.13
CA TYR A 473 1.42 9.44 -30.77
C TYR A 473 0.64 8.88 -31.96
N GLU A 474 0.56 9.59 -33.09
CA GLU A 474 -0.17 9.10 -34.27
C GLU A 474 0.40 7.77 -34.78
N MET A 475 1.73 7.61 -34.78
CA MET A 475 2.40 6.36 -35.16
C MET A 475 2.07 5.21 -34.21
N SER A 476 1.89 5.49 -32.91
CA SER A 476 1.48 4.50 -31.91
C SER A 476 0.04 4.02 -32.08
N GLN A 477 -0.85 4.81 -32.71
CA GLN A 477 -2.26 4.45 -32.80
C GLN A 477 -2.55 3.46 -33.95
N PHE A 478 -1.75 3.46 -35.02
CA PHE A 478 -2.05 2.72 -36.23
C PHE A 478 -0.84 2.00 -36.81
N GLY A 479 -0.84 0.67 -36.77
CA GLY A 479 0.10 -0.15 -37.54
C GLY A 479 0.73 -1.30 -36.76
N THR A 480 1.64 -2.00 -37.43
CA THR A 480 2.55 -2.99 -36.83
C THR A 480 3.96 -2.81 -37.41
N ASP A 481 4.23 -1.63 -37.96
CA ASP A 481 5.49 -1.32 -38.62
C ASP A 481 6.57 -0.94 -37.60
N LEU A 482 7.77 -0.65 -38.11
CA LEU A 482 8.90 -0.26 -37.26
C LEU A 482 8.55 0.96 -36.40
N CYS A 483 7.90 1.96 -36.98
CA CYS A 483 7.66 3.23 -36.30
C CYS A 483 6.59 3.12 -35.22
N HIS A 484 5.58 2.28 -35.43
CA HIS A 484 4.64 1.90 -34.38
C HIS A 484 5.35 1.27 -33.18
N ASN A 485 6.14 0.21 -33.40
CA ASN A 485 6.80 -0.53 -32.32
C ASN A 485 7.84 0.32 -31.58
N GLU A 486 8.65 1.07 -32.32
CA GLU A 486 9.67 1.94 -31.73
C GLU A 486 9.01 3.10 -30.94
N SER A 487 7.88 3.65 -31.40
CA SER A 487 7.15 4.68 -30.64
C SER A 487 6.66 4.17 -29.28
N LEU A 488 6.13 2.94 -29.23
CA LEU A 488 5.71 2.30 -27.99
C LEU A 488 6.91 2.02 -27.07
N ALA A 489 8.00 1.48 -27.62
CA ALA A 489 9.20 1.15 -26.85
C ALA A 489 9.85 2.40 -26.21
N LEU A 490 9.96 3.50 -26.96
CA LEU A 490 10.51 4.75 -26.42
C LEU A 490 9.58 5.36 -25.35
N ASN A 491 8.26 5.26 -25.52
CA ASN A 491 7.30 5.76 -24.53
C ASN A 491 7.35 4.95 -23.22
N ALA A 492 7.47 3.63 -23.32
CA ALA A 492 7.53 2.71 -22.19
C ALA A 492 8.92 2.58 -21.55
N ALA A 493 9.95 3.27 -22.05
CA ALA A 493 11.34 3.07 -21.64
C ALA A 493 11.58 3.16 -20.12
N ASN A 494 10.96 4.13 -19.44
CA ASN A 494 11.06 4.26 -17.98
C ASN A 494 10.48 3.04 -17.24
N LEU A 495 9.38 2.46 -17.74
CA LEU A 495 8.65 1.37 -17.09
C LEU A 495 9.47 0.08 -16.99
N ALA A 496 10.46 -0.10 -17.88
CA ALA A 496 11.36 -1.24 -17.88
C ALA A 496 12.52 -1.12 -16.87
N THR A 497 12.67 0.03 -16.19
CA THR A 497 13.84 0.30 -15.33
C THR A 497 13.65 -0.13 -13.86
N GLY A 498 12.41 -0.36 -13.43
CA GLY A 498 12.06 -0.60 -12.02
C GLY A 498 12.07 0.69 -11.16
N LEU A 499 12.19 1.87 -11.78
CA LEU A 499 12.00 3.16 -11.13
C LEU A 499 10.54 3.56 -11.12
N ASP A 500 10.16 4.34 -10.11
CA ASP A 500 8.79 4.81 -9.95
C ASP A 500 8.47 5.89 -11.00
N PRO A 501 7.51 5.67 -11.90
CA PRO A 501 7.19 6.64 -12.94
C PRO A 501 6.52 7.92 -12.39
N PHE A 502 5.97 7.90 -11.17
CA PHE A 502 5.41 9.08 -10.49
C PHE A 502 6.48 9.89 -9.75
N PHE A 503 7.65 9.30 -9.50
CA PHE A 503 8.80 9.97 -8.93
C PHE A 503 10.10 9.28 -9.34
N LEU A 504 10.73 9.77 -10.42
CA LEU A 504 11.86 9.11 -11.08
C LEU A 504 13.05 8.73 -10.18
N TYR A 505 13.23 9.43 -9.05
CA TYR A 505 14.36 9.20 -8.14
C TYR A 505 14.04 8.21 -7.01
N TYR A 506 12.89 7.53 -7.04
CA TYR A 506 12.57 6.40 -6.17
C TYR A 506 12.52 5.09 -6.96
N THR A 507 12.89 4.00 -6.29
CA THR A 507 12.71 2.64 -6.81
C THR A 507 11.32 2.13 -6.45
N CYS A 508 10.69 1.40 -7.35
CA CYS A 508 9.45 0.68 -7.06
C CYS A 508 9.70 -0.35 -5.95
N ARG A 509 8.76 -0.48 -5.00
CA ARG A 509 8.82 -1.59 -4.03
C ARG A 509 8.40 -2.87 -4.75
N LEU A 510 9.37 -3.72 -5.08
CA LEU A 510 9.19 -4.94 -5.88
C LEU A 510 9.00 -6.23 -5.05
N ASP A 511 9.06 -6.17 -3.72
CA ASP A 511 9.23 -7.36 -2.85
C ASP A 511 8.04 -7.69 -1.90
N GLU A 512 6.83 -7.16 -2.13
CA GLU A 512 5.68 -7.40 -1.25
C GLU A 512 4.58 -8.23 -1.93
N PRO A 513 3.86 -9.10 -1.20
CA PRO A 513 2.90 -10.04 -1.79
C PRO A 513 1.74 -9.32 -2.49
N ASP A 514 1.35 -9.85 -3.66
CA ASP A 514 0.25 -9.45 -4.55
C ASP A 514 -1.16 -9.49 -3.90
N SER A 515 -1.39 -8.82 -2.77
CA SER A 515 -2.70 -8.84 -2.10
C SER A 515 -3.19 -7.44 -1.74
N ALA A 516 -4.12 -6.93 -2.53
CA ALA A 516 -5.12 -5.90 -2.20
C ALA A 516 -4.66 -4.52 -1.67
N THR A 517 -3.38 -4.28 -1.41
CA THR A 517 -2.85 -3.05 -0.79
C THR A 517 -1.93 -2.22 -1.71
N SER A 518 -1.70 -2.68 -2.95
CA SER A 518 -0.94 -1.93 -3.95
C SER A 518 -1.79 -0.82 -4.56
N ILE A 519 -1.30 0.42 -4.52
CA ILE A 519 -1.83 1.50 -5.38
C ILE A 519 -1.36 1.19 -6.81
N SER A 520 -2.19 0.53 -7.60
CA SER A 520 -1.96 0.50 -9.03
C SER A 520 -2.39 1.84 -9.63
N SER A 521 -1.51 2.52 -10.36
CA SER A 521 -1.92 3.77 -11.01
C SER A 521 -2.81 3.47 -12.21
N ALA A 522 -4.12 3.67 -12.02
CA ALA A 522 -5.11 3.54 -13.07
C ALA A 522 -4.86 4.50 -14.26
N ALA A 523 -4.15 5.61 -14.03
CA ALA A 523 -3.74 6.51 -15.11
C ALA A 523 -2.75 5.85 -16.06
N LEU A 524 -1.79 5.12 -15.48
CA LEU A 524 -0.80 4.40 -16.27
C LEU A 524 -1.44 3.25 -17.04
N LYS A 525 -2.27 2.39 -16.41
CA LYS A 525 -2.88 1.30 -17.20
C LYS A 525 -3.89 1.82 -18.22
N THR A 526 -4.66 2.88 -17.93
CA THR A 526 -5.48 3.56 -18.94
C THR A 526 -4.66 4.06 -20.12
N HIS A 527 -3.52 4.72 -19.86
CA HIS A 527 -2.60 5.17 -20.92
C HIS A 527 -2.08 4.01 -21.76
N LEU A 528 -1.65 2.91 -21.12
CA LEU A 528 -1.12 1.73 -21.80
C LEU A 528 -2.20 1.01 -22.63
N ARG A 529 -3.43 0.91 -22.12
CA ARG A 529 -4.58 0.37 -22.86
C ARG A 529 -4.89 1.20 -24.10
N LYS A 530 -4.86 2.53 -24.02
CA LYS A 530 -5.07 3.44 -25.17
C LYS A 530 -4.06 3.21 -26.30
N ILE A 531 -2.88 2.70 -25.99
CA ILE A 531 -1.80 2.47 -26.97
C ILE A 531 -1.61 0.98 -27.29
N GLY A 532 -2.50 0.11 -26.82
CA GLY A 532 -2.48 -1.32 -27.11
C GLY A 532 -1.38 -2.11 -26.39
N TYR A 533 -0.81 -1.57 -25.31
CA TYR A 533 0.22 -2.23 -24.52
C TYR A 533 -0.41 -3.02 -23.36
N ASP A 534 -0.37 -4.36 -23.43
CA ASP A 534 -1.10 -5.29 -22.54
C ASP A 534 -0.15 -6.13 -21.64
N GLU A 535 1.11 -5.73 -21.48
CA GLU A 535 2.01 -6.44 -20.56
C GLU A 535 1.74 -6.08 -19.10
N ALA A 536 1.73 -7.11 -18.24
CA ALA A 536 1.67 -6.95 -16.79
C ALA A 536 2.96 -6.26 -16.29
N LEU A 537 2.94 -4.93 -16.23
CA LEU A 537 4.06 -4.16 -15.71
C LEU A 537 4.14 -4.32 -14.19
N PRO A 538 5.37 -4.34 -13.62
CA PRO A 538 5.54 -4.36 -12.18
C PRO A 538 4.86 -3.13 -11.57
N SER A 539 3.84 -3.35 -10.75
CA SER A 539 3.19 -2.25 -10.04
C SER A 539 4.22 -1.61 -9.11
N CYS A 540 4.48 -0.33 -9.27
CA CYS A 540 5.18 0.44 -8.26
C CYS A 540 4.22 0.61 -7.08
N SER A 541 4.18 -0.43 -6.26
CA SER A 541 3.24 -0.53 -5.15
C SER A 541 3.70 0.38 -4.02
N HIS A 542 2.93 1.43 -3.75
CA HIS A 542 3.05 2.17 -2.50
C HIS A 542 2.16 1.50 -1.47
N TYR A 543 2.70 1.26 -0.28
CA TYR A 543 1.93 0.74 0.83
C TYR A 543 0.82 1.76 1.20
N ASN A 544 -0.44 1.38 1.03
CA ASN A 544 -1.55 2.27 1.33
C ASN A 544 -2.13 2.01 2.73
N ASP A 545 -1.46 2.57 3.75
CA ASP A 545 -1.92 2.62 5.15
C ASP A 545 -3.38 3.11 5.26
N SER A 546 -3.79 4.02 4.38
CA SER A 546 -5.13 4.62 4.43
C SER A 546 -6.21 3.67 3.92
N THR A 547 -5.93 2.79 2.97
CA THR A 547 -6.89 1.76 2.52
C THR A 547 -7.22 0.81 3.67
N VAL A 548 -6.20 0.31 4.37
CA VAL A 548 -6.40 -0.56 5.54
C VAL A 548 -7.19 0.16 6.62
N TYR A 549 -6.86 1.43 6.87
CA TYR A 549 -7.60 2.25 7.83
C TYR A 549 -9.08 2.42 7.46
N LEU A 550 -9.39 2.75 6.21
CA LEU A 550 -10.74 3.06 5.74
C LEU A 550 -11.64 1.81 5.63
N GLN A 551 -11.05 0.62 5.50
CA GLN A 551 -11.79 -0.65 5.55
C GLN A 551 -12.24 -1.06 6.95
N ARG A 552 -11.68 -0.47 8.02
CA ARG A 552 -12.05 -0.85 9.39
C ARG A 552 -13.49 -0.45 9.72
N ASP A 553 -14.22 -1.39 10.34
CA ASP A 553 -15.59 -1.19 10.78
C ASP A 553 -15.81 0.03 11.69
N ASP A 554 -14.90 0.27 12.63
CA ASP A 554 -15.00 1.41 13.55
C ASP A 554 -14.81 2.76 12.84
N VAL A 555 -13.94 2.79 11.82
CA VAL A 555 -13.73 3.96 10.94
C VAL A 555 -14.95 4.17 10.06
N ARG A 556 -15.44 3.15 9.36
CA ARG A 556 -16.65 3.24 8.52
C ARG A 556 -17.85 3.76 9.31
N ARG A 557 -18.05 3.30 10.55
CA ARG A 557 -19.10 3.84 11.43
C ARG A 557 -18.85 5.29 11.85
N ALA A 558 -17.60 5.66 12.14
CA ALA A 558 -17.25 7.03 12.48
C ALA A 558 -17.49 8.01 11.32
N LEU A 559 -17.46 7.52 10.08
CA LEU A 559 -17.78 8.25 8.85
C LEU A 559 -19.25 8.11 8.42
N ASN A 560 -20.06 7.37 9.17
CA ASN A 560 -21.46 7.06 8.86
C ASN A 560 -21.64 6.42 7.47
N ILE A 561 -20.75 5.50 7.09
CA ILE A 561 -20.87 4.71 5.87
C ILE A 561 -21.95 3.65 6.06
N PRO A 562 -23.01 3.61 5.22
CA PRO A 562 -24.02 2.57 5.27
C PRO A 562 -23.43 1.17 5.05
N ASP A 563 -23.99 0.16 5.71
CA ASP A 563 -23.47 -1.22 5.64
C ASP A 563 -23.65 -1.86 4.24
N VAL A 564 -24.53 -1.28 3.40
CA VAL A 564 -24.72 -1.70 2.00
C VAL A 564 -23.56 -1.29 1.09
N VAL A 565 -22.75 -0.32 1.50
CA VAL A 565 -21.61 0.17 0.70
C VAL A 565 -20.49 -0.87 0.76
N PRO A 566 -19.89 -1.27 -0.38
CA PRO A 566 -18.79 -2.23 -0.40
C PRO A 566 -17.56 -1.81 0.41
N GLN A 567 -16.59 -2.71 0.57
CA GLN A 567 -15.32 -2.37 1.21
C GLN A 567 -14.57 -1.31 0.43
N TYR A 568 -13.88 -0.41 1.16
CA TYR A 568 -13.15 0.68 0.54
C TYR A 568 -12.03 0.14 -0.34
N MET A 569 -11.94 0.66 -1.56
CA MET A 569 -10.81 0.47 -2.46
C MET A 569 -10.29 1.84 -2.89
N SER A 570 -8.97 1.97 -2.94
CA SER A 570 -8.32 3.25 -3.31
C SER A 570 -8.54 3.59 -4.77
N CYS A 571 -8.26 2.63 -5.66
CA CYS A 571 -8.63 2.69 -7.07
C CYS A 571 -9.48 1.47 -7.42
N ASN A 572 -10.51 1.68 -8.23
CA ASN A 572 -11.39 0.62 -8.71
C ASN A 572 -11.01 0.23 -10.15
N ASP A 573 -10.32 -0.91 -10.27
CA ASP A 573 -9.86 -1.47 -11.55
C ASP A 573 -11.01 -1.79 -12.51
N ASP A 574 -12.21 -2.14 -12.02
CA ASP A 574 -13.36 -2.38 -12.89
C ASP A 574 -13.79 -1.08 -13.57
N ILE A 575 -13.88 0.01 -12.80
CA ILE A 575 -14.22 1.34 -13.31
C ILE A 575 -13.17 1.82 -14.32
N GLU A 576 -11.89 1.62 -14.01
CA GLU A 576 -10.78 1.89 -14.93
C GLU A 576 -10.94 1.12 -16.25
N ASN A 577 -11.23 -0.18 -16.16
CA ASN A 577 -11.36 -1.06 -17.31
C ASN A 577 -12.57 -0.72 -18.20
N LEU A 578 -13.64 -0.23 -17.58
CA LEU A 578 -14.92 0.07 -18.23
C LEU A 578 -15.04 1.51 -18.73
N TYR A 579 -14.06 2.37 -18.46
CA TYR A 579 -14.03 3.70 -19.02
C TYR A 579 -13.99 3.62 -20.56
N ASP A 580 -14.93 4.28 -21.26
CA ASP A 580 -15.09 4.13 -22.71
C ASP A 580 -13.91 4.74 -23.47
N LEU A 581 -12.91 3.92 -23.77
CA LEU A 581 -11.76 4.37 -24.54
C LEU A 581 -12.15 4.85 -25.94
N ASN A 582 -13.22 4.31 -26.56
CA ASN A 582 -13.63 4.72 -27.92
C ASN A 582 -14.25 6.12 -27.99
N VAL A 583 -14.87 6.59 -26.90
CA VAL A 583 -15.40 7.97 -26.78
C VAL A 583 -14.38 8.91 -26.14
N THR A 584 -13.52 8.40 -25.25
CA THR A 584 -12.45 9.15 -24.59
C THR A 584 -11.12 9.16 -25.36
N HIS A 585 -11.08 8.52 -26.54
CA HIS A 585 -9.96 8.57 -27.45
C HIS A 585 -9.77 10.02 -27.93
N TYR A 586 -8.57 10.54 -27.64
CA TYR A 586 -8.11 11.93 -27.79
C TYR A 586 -8.54 12.88 -26.67
N LEU A 587 -8.07 12.62 -25.46
CA LEU A 587 -8.10 13.62 -24.38
C LEU A 587 -7.46 14.92 -24.89
N ASN A 588 -8.23 16.01 -24.92
CA ASN A 588 -7.75 17.34 -25.27
C ASN A 588 -8.60 18.41 -24.60
N GLN A 589 -8.05 19.03 -23.56
CA GLN A 589 -8.79 19.99 -22.74
C GLN A 589 -8.67 21.44 -23.22
N THR A 590 -8.14 21.67 -24.43
CA THR A 590 -7.91 23.00 -25.00
C THR A 590 -9.19 23.85 -24.98
N ASP A 591 -10.31 23.32 -25.48
CA ASP A 591 -11.55 24.09 -25.61
C ASP A 591 -12.17 24.42 -24.25
N ASN A 592 -12.16 23.47 -23.32
CA ASN A 592 -12.64 23.66 -21.96
C ASN A 592 -11.82 24.73 -21.23
N VAL A 593 -10.48 24.66 -21.30
CA VAL A 593 -9.59 25.64 -20.67
C VAL A 593 -9.76 27.02 -21.31
N GLN A 594 -9.82 27.10 -22.64
CA GLN A 594 -10.05 28.38 -23.34
C GLN A 594 -11.40 29.01 -22.98
N LYS A 595 -12.45 28.20 -22.81
CA LYS A 595 -13.76 28.67 -22.37
C LYS A 595 -13.69 29.35 -21.00
N LEU A 596 -12.99 28.75 -20.04
CA LEU A 596 -12.77 29.35 -18.71
C LEU A 596 -12.04 30.69 -18.80
N ILE A 597 -10.97 30.76 -19.59
CA ILE A 597 -10.19 31.98 -19.77
C ILE A 597 -11.04 33.08 -20.41
N LYS A 598 -11.82 32.75 -21.45
CA LYS A 598 -12.77 33.68 -22.10
C LYS A 598 -13.82 34.19 -21.11
N ALA A 599 -14.25 33.36 -20.16
CA ALA A 599 -15.16 33.72 -19.08
C ALA A 599 -14.48 34.46 -17.90
N GLY A 600 -13.19 34.78 -18.01
CA GLY A 600 -12.43 35.52 -16.98
C GLY A 600 -12.15 34.71 -15.71
N LYS A 601 -12.22 33.37 -15.78
CA LYS A 601 -11.92 32.48 -14.66
C LYS A 601 -10.42 32.24 -14.55
N LYS A 602 -9.93 32.00 -13.33
CA LYS A 602 -8.52 31.69 -13.07
C LYS A 602 -8.22 30.24 -13.48
N VAL A 603 -7.06 30.02 -14.06
CA VAL A 603 -6.55 28.68 -14.38
C VAL A 603 -5.11 28.59 -13.87
N ALA A 604 -4.81 27.53 -13.14
CA ALA A 604 -3.46 27.19 -12.70
C ALA A 604 -3.18 25.73 -13.02
N LEU A 605 -2.02 25.47 -13.62
CA LEU A 605 -1.48 24.13 -13.82
C LEU A 605 -0.13 24.08 -13.10
N PHE A 606 0.08 23.11 -12.22
CA PHE A 606 1.33 22.93 -11.50
C PHE A 606 1.78 21.48 -11.65
N TYR A 607 3.10 21.26 -11.77
CA TYR A 607 3.66 19.97 -12.09
C TYR A 607 4.90 19.71 -11.24
N GLY A 608 4.98 18.54 -10.62
CA GLY A 608 6.24 17.99 -10.15
C GLY A 608 7.15 17.71 -11.35
N ASP A 609 8.39 18.19 -11.33
CA ASP A 609 9.32 18.12 -12.45
C ASP A 609 9.97 16.75 -12.64
N VAL A 610 9.73 15.82 -11.69
CA VAL A 610 10.24 14.44 -11.66
C VAL A 610 9.14 13.38 -11.86
N ASP A 611 7.93 13.79 -12.20
CA ASP A 611 6.87 12.90 -12.66
C ASP A 611 7.02 12.68 -14.16
N SER A 612 7.08 11.41 -14.59
CA SER A 612 7.16 11.06 -16.00
C SER A 612 5.79 10.90 -16.65
N ILE A 613 4.75 10.50 -15.91
CA ILE A 613 3.45 10.14 -16.47
C ILE A 613 2.74 11.37 -17.02
N CYS A 614 2.43 12.34 -16.16
CA CYS A 614 1.82 13.61 -16.57
C CYS A 614 2.83 14.73 -16.32
N ASN A 615 3.96 14.62 -17.04
CA ASN A 615 5.17 15.41 -16.83
C ASN A 615 5.02 16.93 -17.09
N ALA A 616 5.95 17.70 -16.51
CA ALA A 616 5.95 19.16 -16.62
C ALA A 616 6.13 19.68 -18.06
N VAL A 617 6.79 18.93 -18.94
CA VAL A 617 7.00 19.32 -20.35
C VAL A 617 5.66 19.33 -21.10
N HIS A 618 4.82 18.31 -20.89
CA HIS A 618 3.45 18.26 -21.40
C HIS A 618 2.65 19.49 -20.93
N GLY A 619 2.64 19.77 -19.63
CA GLY A 619 1.91 20.92 -19.07
C GLY A 619 2.33 22.25 -19.68
N ALA A 620 3.64 22.46 -19.85
CA ALA A 620 4.20 23.67 -20.46
C ALA A 620 3.84 23.79 -21.96
N GLN A 621 3.93 22.70 -22.72
CA GLN A 621 3.55 22.66 -24.13
C GLN A 621 2.05 22.92 -24.31
N PHE A 622 1.21 22.32 -23.47
CA PHE A 622 -0.24 22.57 -23.48
C PHE A 622 -0.54 24.05 -23.23
N ALA A 623 0.03 24.64 -22.17
CA ALA A 623 -0.16 26.05 -21.85
C ALA A 623 0.30 26.99 -22.98
N PHE A 624 1.42 26.67 -23.64
CA PHE A 624 1.90 27.40 -24.81
C PHE A 624 0.93 27.29 -25.99
N ASN A 625 0.40 26.09 -26.25
CA ASN A 625 -0.51 25.81 -27.35
C ASN A 625 -1.91 26.44 -27.18
N LEU A 626 -2.25 26.96 -25.99
CA LEU A 626 -3.45 27.77 -25.80
C LEU A 626 -3.41 29.10 -26.59
N GLY A 627 -2.24 29.51 -27.09
CA GLY A 627 -2.08 30.71 -27.93
C GLY A 627 -2.23 32.04 -27.17
N LEU A 628 -2.11 32.00 -25.84
CA LEU A 628 -2.19 33.19 -25.00
C LEU A 628 -0.88 33.98 -25.06
N LYS A 629 -0.96 35.31 -24.91
CA LYS A 629 0.23 36.16 -24.86
C LYS A 629 0.97 35.94 -23.54
N GLN A 630 2.21 35.51 -23.60
CA GLN A 630 3.05 35.33 -22.42
C GLN A 630 3.46 36.69 -21.80
N VAL A 631 3.31 36.84 -20.49
CA VAL A 631 3.66 38.06 -19.72
C VAL A 631 4.89 37.89 -18.83
N ALA A 632 5.25 36.66 -18.47
CA ALA A 632 6.48 36.33 -17.76
C ALA A 632 6.93 34.92 -18.17
N SER A 633 8.23 34.69 -18.29
CA SER A 633 8.83 33.39 -18.65
C SER A 633 9.67 32.87 -17.50
N LEU A 634 9.50 31.60 -17.13
CA LEU A 634 10.40 30.82 -16.27
C LEU A 634 11.01 31.64 -15.13
N THR A 635 10.16 32.36 -14.41
CA THR A 635 10.61 33.19 -13.30
C THR A 635 10.75 32.30 -12.08
N PRO A 636 11.94 32.16 -11.47
CA PRO A 636 12.09 31.34 -10.28
C PRO A 636 11.23 31.91 -9.16
N TYR A 637 10.55 31.04 -8.40
CA TYR A 637 9.93 31.41 -7.14
C TYR A 637 10.63 30.74 -5.97
N LEU A 638 10.70 31.45 -4.86
CA LEU A 638 11.62 31.18 -3.78
C LEU A 638 10.89 30.85 -2.48
N ASP A 639 11.37 29.83 -1.79
CA ASP A 639 11.18 29.63 -0.36
C ASP A 639 12.46 30.05 0.36
N VAL A 640 12.39 31.16 1.09
CA VAL A 640 13.55 31.74 1.79
C VAL A 640 14.05 30.87 2.94
N GLU A 641 13.26 29.89 3.39
CA GLU A 641 13.64 28.95 4.43
C GLU A 641 14.36 27.72 3.88
N GLN A 642 14.29 27.44 2.57
CA GLN A 642 14.94 26.30 1.91
C GLN A 642 16.34 26.64 1.37
N LYS A 643 17.19 25.62 1.21
CA LYS A 643 18.54 25.72 0.63
C LYS A 643 18.77 24.58 -0.38
N PRO A 644 18.84 24.86 -1.70
CA PRO A 644 18.72 26.18 -2.32
C PRO A 644 17.30 26.78 -2.17
N PRO A 645 17.15 28.12 -2.22
CA PRO A 645 15.87 28.78 -1.97
C PRO A 645 14.90 28.68 -3.15
N THR A 646 15.37 28.33 -4.35
CA THR A 646 14.50 28.14 -5.51
C THR A 646 13.72 26.84 -5.37
N ILE A 647 12.39 26.94 -5.39
CA ILE A 647 11.49 25.78 -5.27
C ILE A 647 10.72 25.47 -6.58
N GLY A 648 10.82 26.32 -7.61
CA GLY A 648 10.26 26.07 -8.94
C GLY A 648 10.30 27.28 -9.87
N PHE A 649 9.65 27.20 -11.05
CA PHE A 649 9.72 28.21 -12.11
C PHE A 649 8.36 28.55 -12.76
N VAL A 650 7.85 29.75 -12.53
CA VAL A 650 6.54 30.15 -13.08
C VAL A 650 6.65 30.83 -14.45
N THR A 651 5.81 30.38 -15.39
CA THR A 651 5.48 31.12 -16.62
C THR A 651 4.06 31.70 -16.49
N LYS A 652 3.80 32.90 -17.01
CA LYS A 652 2.49 33.57 -16.89
C LYS A 652 2.00 34.04 -18.25
N TYR A 653 0.69 34.01 -18.45
CA TYR A 653 0.01 34.42 -19.68
C TYR A 653 -1.09 35.49 -19.44
N GLU A 654 -1.34 36.38 -20.40
CA GLU A 654 -2.41 37.40 -20.36
C GLU A 654 -3.79 36.74 -20.26
N GLY A 655 -4.74 37.40 -19.60
CA GLY A 655 -6.06 36.83 -19.27
C GLY A 655 -6.10 36.14 -17.90
N SER A 656 -4.94 35.86 -17.30
CA SER A 656 -4.84 35.51 -15.88
C SER A 656 -5.03 36.77 -15.01
N ILE A 657 -6.27 37.05 -14.59
CA ILE A 657 -6.57 38.24 -13.78
C ILE A 657 -5.99 38.07 -12.37
N CYS A 658 -4.91 38.81 -12.08
CA CYS A 658 -4.41 39.00 -10.72
C CYS A 658 -4.41 40.50 -10.38
N ARG A 659 -5.60 41.04 -10.06
CA ARG A 659 -5.75 42.34 -9.38
C ARG A 659 -6.29 42.10 -7.98
N HIS A 660 -5.42 41.69 -7.05
CA HIS A 660 -5.32 42.18 -5.67
C HIS A 660 -4.28 41.34 -4.93
N LYS A 661 -3.60 41.98 -3.98
CA LYS A 661 -2.49 41.47 -3.14
C LYS A 661 -2.77 40.07 -2.57
N MET A 662 -2.41 39.03 -3.31
CA MET A 662 -2.11 37.71 -2.78
C MET A 662 -0.84 37.20 -3.48
N LYS A 663 0.09 36.73 -2.65
CA LYS A 663 1.36 36.13 -3.05
C LYS A 663 1.10 34.78 -3.74
N HIS A 664 1.36 34.75 -5.05
CA HIS A 664 1.84 33.63 -5.90
C HIS A 664 1.04 32.31 -6.06
N ILE A 665 0.88 31.88 -7.34
CA ILE A 665 0.56 30.54 -7.90
C ILE A 665 1.06 30.54 -9.36
N PHE A 666 1.36 29.44 -10.08
CA PHE A 666 2.37 28.35 -10.00
C PHE A 666 2.59 27.92 -11.47
N LEU A 667 3.84 27.66 -11.86
CA LEU A 667 4.29 26.77 -12.93
C LEU A 667 5.65 26.24 -12.46
#